data_AF-A0A2Z4BVM4-F1
#
_entry.id   AF-A0A2Z4BVM4-F1
#
_cell.length_a   1.000
_cell.length_b   1.000
_cell.length_c   1.000
_cell.angle_alpha   90.00
_cell.angle_beta   90.00
_cell.angle_gamma   90.00
#
_symmetry.space_group_name_H-M   'P 1'
#
loop_
_entity.id
_entity.type
_entity.pdbx_description
1 polymer ?
#
loop_
_entity_poly.entity_id
_entity_poly.type
_entity_poly.pdbx_seq_one_letter_code
_entity_poly.pdbx_strand_id
1 'polypeptide(L)'
;MVGTPVKVVFYFPWNEVSGGPIYLTRLADKLAEFDDYEVYYTDYENSLSDSLIKNTKVKKIVVSVDDFSIKQPFPVILITPIYFAGWIPELHPDSKIVFINWHMCCVSTLQYNWRISDKDMQVFLRLVRDTSSVFFCDESHRLGQNTDNIVFSKDIVPISLPKKSTRALTSLISQDNYNIAVLGRLCTDKIYSIINLLDNIEKLDIESKVNVHIIGDGPDKEIINEAHYKKSNVIFVGTLSSEELEIYLTQYVDILFAMGTSVLEGAALYLPSIIIPHNMHPISCDSYVYLQDSSGYCLGWYDDQFDELQITPISLKSIFDDIYINNKKAILGQMAYEYYEANHSIENTIKPFKNILQNSSLFYRDFCNSTKNFVPVIKSINLLGFPVFDLYKGKFGYLYARVLQKINLFHFRPMPDSPWKRLYFMGLPCFEIAYLGGKKFKFRFLSQIRNQITMQGQHLTALNMHIKEELKKEIEFSRKYPTDTNFIEVVSHLHQQILNISGKLDKLSLENKDMMQTHIAELHNSISSQYLEIKTNNQLLLNKQIQQMDTCEKLLSEESLSYFCGDIKNDYINLISGLDDESVRVVNRVISRIQKYREQGTSYFHFTMEERDALSKIEDQHASSIIRLNCEYFAYARYIIPVKLITTTVFYYKYFINELLDDAKFKNKAIIDVGGSFGDSALIFAHETKSKVYVFEPTTKMFNLAKKTISENNISNVVLNKLALGDKNEHLEISINDDFSSLNRENGNVYQTENVEVITLDSYVEANSIDVGLIKVDIEGFEKNFLKGAEETIRKQKPILIISIYHSAEDFFTIKNIIDRYNLGYKFKIRKPSDKSIIVDTMLIAEVY
;
A
#
# COMPACT_ATOMS: atom_id res chain seq x y z
N MET A 1 -16.89 -41.51 -34.11
CA MET A 1 -16.34 -41.49 -32.74
C MET A 1 -16.19 -40.04 -32.36
N VAL A 2 -17.07 -39.52 -31.49
CA VAL A 2 -16.92 -38.16 -30.96
C VAL A 2 -15.72 -38.21 -30.02
N GLY A 3 -14.67 -37.44 -30.33
CA GLY A 3 -13.46 -37.38 -29.50
C GLY A 3 -13.81 -36.91 -28.08
N THR A 4 -13.01 -37.30 -27.09
CA THR A 4 -13.17 -36.74 -25.73
C THR A 4 -12.99 -35.22 -25.81
N PRO A 5 -13.95 -34.42 -25.29
CA PRO A 5 -13.88 -32.97 -25.37
C PRO A 5 -12.61 -32.44 -24.68
N VAL A 6 -12.04 -31.39 -25.26
CA VAL A 6 -10.86 -30.72 -24.72
C VAL A 6 -11.27 -29.96 -23.47
N LYS A 7 -10.63 -30.27 -22.35
CA LYS A 7 -10.92 -29.63 -21.08
C LYS A 7 -10.17 -28.32 -20.95
N VAL A 8 -10.89 -27.21 -20.76
CA VAL A 8 -10.31 -25.86 -20.66
C VAL A 8 -10.65 -25.28 -19.29
N VAL A 9 -9.64 -24.77 -18.59
CA VAL A 9 -9.79 -24.19 -17.25
C VAL A 9 -9.36 -22.74 -17.27
N PHE A 10 -10.30 -21.83 -17.05
CA PHE A 10 -10.03 -20.42 -16.80
C PHE A 10 -9.59 -20.24 -15.34
N TYR A 11 -8.33 -19.89 -15.14
CA TYR A 11 -7.69 -19.77 -13.83
C TYR A 11 -7.37 -18.31 -13.49
N PHE A 12 -8.35 -17.67 -12.86
CA PHE A 12 -8.25 -16.30 -12.36
C PHE A 12 -9.25 -16.06 -11.21
N PRO A 13 -9.04 -16.67 -10.03
CA PRO A 13 -9.90 -16.43 -8.87
C PRO A 13 -9.68 -15.00 -8.37
N TRP A 14 -10.73 -14.18 -8.39
CA TRP A 14 -10.63 -12.74 -8.13
C TRP A 14 -11.89 -12.20 -7.44
N ASN A 15 -11.72 -11.57 -6.28
CA ASN A 15 -12.85 -11.16 -5.42
C ASN A 15 -13.54 -9.86 -5.86
N GLU A 16 -12.92 -9.06 -6.73
CA GLU A 16 -13.43 -7.73 -7.08
C GLU A 16 -14.07 -7.67 -8.47
N VAL A 17 -15.03 -6.76 -8.65
CA VAL A 17 -15.59 -6.47 -9.98
C VAL A 17 -14.57 -5.67 -10.79
N SER A 18 -14.03 -6.28 -11.85
CA SER A 18 -13.10 -5.63 -12.78
C SER A 18 -13.27 -6.16 -14.21
N GLY A 19 -12.65 -5.49 -15.19
CA GLY A 19 -12.78 -5.84 -16.60
C GLY A 19 -12.23 -7.23 -16.96
N GLY A 20 -11.19 -7.70 -16.26
CA GLY A 20 -10.56 -9.01 -16.50
C GLY A 20 -11.51 -10.20 -16.27
N PRO A 21 -12.07 -10.37 -15.06
CA PRO A 21 -13.06 -11.42 -14.78
C PRO A 21 -14.27 -11.38 -15.71
N ILE A 22 -14.79 -10.19 -16.02
CA ILE A 22 -15.92 -10.02 -16.94
C ILE A 22 -15.58 -10.52 -18.34
N TYR A 23 -14.38 -10.25 -18.83
CA TYR A 23 -13.94 -10.71 -20.15
C TYR A 23 -13.74 -12.23 -20.19
N LEU A 24 -13.09 -12.80 -19.17
CA LEU A 24 -12.83 -14.25 -19.10
C LEU A 24 -14.11 -15.06 -18.96
N THR A 25 -15.11 -14.59 -18.18
CA THR A 25 -16.40 -15.28 -18.08
C THR A 25 -17.16 -15.29 -19.40
N ARG A 26 -17.09 -14.21 -20.20
CA ARG A 26 -17.68 -14.17 -21.55
C ARG A 26 -17.04 -15.18 -22.51
N LEU A 27 -15.71 -15.30 -22.49
CA LEU A 27 -15.00 -16.32 -23.26
C LEU A 27 -15.39 -17.73 -22.81
N ALA A 28 -15.49 -17.96 -21.50
CA ALA A 28 -15.88 -19.25 -20.94
C ALA A 28 -17.31 -19.64 -21.36
N ASP A 29 -18.26 -18.72 -21.22
CA ASP A 29 -19.66 -18.91 -21.61
C ASP A 29 -19.79 -19.30 -23.09
N LYS A 30 -19.12 -18.53 -23.96
CA LYS A 30 -19.18 -18.77 -25.41
C LYS A 30 -18.45 -20.05 -25.80
N LEU A 31 -17.31 -20.36 -25.19
CA LEU A 31 -16.57 -21.58 -25.48
C LEU A 31 -17.38 -22.83 -25.11
N ALA A 32 -18.17 -22.77 -24.03
CA ALA A 32 -19.01 -23.87 -23.57
C ALA A 32 -20.21 -24.19 -24.48
N GLU A 33 -20.50 -23.34 -25.48
CA GLU A 33 -21.49 -23.66 -26.52
C GLU A 33 -21.01 -24.74 -27.49
N PHE A 34 -19.69 -24.93 -27.63
CA PHE A 34 -19.10 -25.89 -28.55
C PHE A 34 -18.86 -27.24 -27.86
N ASP A 35 -19.46 -28.31 -28.39
CA ASP A 35 -19.36 -29.66 -27.79
C ASP A 35 -17.95 -30.26 -27.82
N ASP A 36 -17.02 -29.65 -28.58
CA ASP A 36 -15.59 -30.00 -28.59
C ASP A 36 -14.87 -29.64 -27.27
N TYR A 37 -15.49 -28.82 -26.41
CA TYR A 37 -14.88 -28.29 -25.20
C TYR A 37 -15.69 -28.61 -23.95
N GLU A 38 -14.97 -28.93 -22.89
CA GLU A 38 -15.53 -28.99 -21.54
C GLU A 38 -14.87 -27.88 -20.71
N VAL A 39 -15.67 -26.87 -20.35
CA VAL A 39 -15.16 -25.61 -19.81
C VAL A 39 -15.34 -25.55 -18.30
N TYR A 40 -14.27 -25.14 -17.63
CA TYR A 40 -14.22 -24.90 -16.20
C TYR A 40 -13.78 -23.47 -15.90
N TYR A 41 -14.33 -22.88 -14.85
CA TYR A 41 -13.93 -21.55 -14.37
C TYR A 41 -13.60 -21.62 -12.88
N THR A 42 -12.43 -21.11 -12.47
CA THR A 42 -12.04 -21.11 -11.06
C THR A 42 -12.43 -19.81 -10.39
N ASP A 43 -13.11 -19.89 -9.25
CA ASP A 43 -13.41 -18.72 -8.43
C ASP A 43 -13.71 -19.12 -6.97
N TYR A 44 -13.90 -18.14 -6.10
CA TYR A 44 -14.25 -18.35 -4.69
C TYR A 44 -15.72 -18.78 -4.51
N GLU A 45 -16.10 -19.21 -3.32
CA GLU A 45 -17.51 -19.51 -3.01
C GLU A 45 -18.34 -18.20 -2.95
N ASN A 46 -19.55 -18.20 -3.54
CA ASN A 46 -20.43 -17.03 -3.68
C ASN A 46 -19.75 -15.80 -4.32
N SER A 47 -19.14 -16.02 -5.48
CA SER A 47 -18.27 -15.04 -6.13
C SER A 47 -18.95 -14.35 -7.32
N LEU A 48 -18.28 -13.33 -7.86
CA LEU A 48 -18.77 -12.58 -9.02
C LEU A 48 -19.12 -13.46 -10.22
N SER A 49 -18.35 -14.54 -10.46
CA SER A 49 -18.61 -15.47 -11.56
C SER A 49 -20.02 -16.06 -11.53
N ASP A 50 -20.60 -16.24 -10.34
CA ASP A 50 -21.94 -16.83 -10.18
C ASP A 50 -23.05 -15.96 -10.79
N SER A 51 -22.81 -14.66 -10.89
CA SER A 51 -23.72 -13.71 -11.54
C SER A 51 -23.42 -13.48 -13.02
N LEU A 52 -22.19 -13.76 -13.46
CA LEU A 52 -21.71 -13.43 -14.81
C LEU A 52 -21.83 -14.59 -15.80
N ILE A 53 -21.56 -15.81 -15.35
CA ILE A 53 -21.59 -17.03 -16.18
C ILE A 53 -23.05 -17.44 -16.36
N LYS A 54 -23.54 -17.30 -17.59
CA LYS A 54 -24.93 -17.64 -17.95
C LYS A 54 -25.05 -19.06 -18.49
N ASN A 55 -23.98 -19.61 -19.06
CA ASN A 55 -24.00 -20.93 -19.68
C ASN A 55 -23.82 -22.02 -18.61
N THR A 56 -24.87 -22.80 -18.36
CA THR A 56 -24.88 -23.87 -17.36
C THR A 56 -23.93 -25.02 -17.67
N LYS A 57 -23.37 -25.10 -18.89
CA LYS A 57 -22.30 -26.06 -19.24
C LYS A 57 -20.93 -25.67 -18.66
N VAL A 58 -20.73 -24.43 -18.22
CA VAL A 58 -19.48 -24.01 -17.56
C VAL A 58 -19.47 -24.52 -16.12
N LYS A 59 -18.44 -25.30 -15.77
CA LYS A 59 -18.30 -25.93 -14.46
C LYS A 59 -17.43 -25.08 -13.54
N LYS A 60 -17.98 -24.64 -12.41
CA LYS A 60 -17.19 -23.92 -11.41
C LYS A 60 -16.24 -24.85 -10.66
N ILE A 61 -14.98 -24.45 -10.52
CA ILE A 61 -14.01 -25.05 -9.60
C ILE A 61 -13.82 -24.06 -8.44
N VAL A 62 -14.34 -24.40 -7.27
CA VAL A 62 -14.21 -23.55 -6.09
C VAL A 62 -12.78 -23.67 -5.54
N VAL A 63 -12.10 -22.53 -5.42
CA VAL A 63 -10.77 -22.42 -4.80
C VAL A 63 -10.84 -21.62 -3.51
N SER A 64 -9.86 -21.78 -2.62
CA SER A 64 -9.75 -20.99 -1.39
C SER A 64 -8.42 -20.24 -1.35
N VAL A 65 -8.35 -19.22 -0.48
CA VAL A 65 -7.10 -18.47 -0.24
C VAL A 65 -5.97 -19.38 0.27
N ASP A 66 -6.30 -20.49 0.92
CA ASP A 66 -5.33 -21.45 1.47
C ASP A 66 -4.99 -22.59 0.50
N ASP A 67 -5.86 -22.88 -0.48
CA ASP A 67 -5.71 -23.95 -1.46
C ASP A 67 -6.17 -23.50 -2.85
N PHE A 68 -5.19 -23.10 -3.64
CA PHE A 68 -5.32 -22.67 -5.04
C PHE A 68 -5.22 -23.84 -6.04
N SER A 69 -5.20 -25.10 -5.57
CA SER A 69 -4.96 -26.26 -6.43
C SER A 69 -6.15 -26.61 -7.32
N ILE A 70 -5.84 -27.07 -8.53
CA ILE A 70 -6.80 -27.69 -9.44
C ILE A 70 -6.60 -29.21 -9.33
N LYS A 71 -7.39 -29.87 -8.48
CA LYS A 71 -7.28 -31.32 -8.21
C LYS A 71 -7.87 -32.15 -9.37
N GLN A 72 -7.26 -32.05 -10.55
CA GLN A 72 -7.71 -32.77 -11.74
C GLN A 72 -6.66 -33.81 -12.15
N PRO A 73 -6.99 -35.12 -12.17
CA PRO A 73 -6.04 -36.18 -12.50
C PRO A 73 -5.79 -36.33 -14.02
N PHE A 74 -6.30 -35.41 -14.84
CA PHE A 74 -6.28 -35.49 -16.31
C PHE A 74 -5.72 -34.21 -16.95
N PRO A 75 -5.25 -34.28 -18.20
CA PRO A 75 -4.75 -33.10 -18.94
C PRO A 75 -5.85 -32.05 -19.15
N VAL A 76 -5.49 -30.78 -19.00
CA VAL A 76 -6.34 -29.61 -19.29
C VAL A 76 -5.55 -28.56 -20.06
N ILE A 77 -6.25 -27.61 -20.70
CA ILE A 77 -5.66 -26.33 -21.13
C ILE A 77 -5.96 -25.30 -20.04
N LEU A 78 -4.93 -24.86 -19.32
CA LEU A 78 -5.03 -23.81 -18.32
C LEU A 78 -4.90 -22.43 -18.98
N ILE A 79 -5.85 -21.54 -18.73
CA ILE A 79 -5.82 -20.14 -19.17
C ILE A 79 -5.60 -19.26 -17.95
N THR A 80 -4.54 -18.44 -17.95
CA THR A 80 -4.25 -17.57 -16.79
C THR A 80 -3.46 -16.33 -17.22
N PRO A 81 -3.53 -15.21 -16.48
CA PRO A 81 -2.71 -14.05 -16.80
C PRO A 81 -1.22 -14.39 -16.78
N ILE A 82 -0.44 -13.84 -17.71
CA ILE A 82 0.97 -14.18 -17.82
C ILE A 82 1.75 -13.83 -16.53
N TYR A 83 1.40 -12.73 -15.86
CA TYR A 83 2.04 -12.34 -14.59
C TYR A 83 1.69 -13.27 -13.41
N PHE A 84 0.73 -14.18 -13.58
CA PHE A 84 0.40 -15.27 -12.63
C PHE A 84 1.22 -16.53 -12.86
N ALA A 85 2.10 -16.56 -13.86
CA ALA A 85 2.77 -17.78 -14.25
C ALA A 85 3.53 -18.45 -13.07
N GLY A 86 3.92 -17.70 -12.05
CA GLY A 86 4.70 -18.18 -10.89
C GLY A 86 3.83 -18.84 -9.85
N TRP A 87 2.52 -18.63 -9.92
CA TRP A 87 1.52 -19.18 -9.04
C TRP A 87 0.65 -20.22 -9.76
N ILE A 88 1.09 -20.73 -10.91
CA ILE A 88 0.39 -21.82 -11.62
C ILE A 88 0.28 -23.03 -10.68
N PRO A 89 -0.93 -23.58 -10.47
CA PRO A 89 -1.13 -24.74 -9.62
C PRO A 89 -0.47 -25.99 -10.22
N GLU A 90 -0.31 -27.03 -9.40
CA GLU A 90 0.15 -28.33 -9.91
C GLU A 90 -0.87 -28.89 -10.90
N LEU A 91 -0.41 -29.28 -12.09
CA LEU A 91 -1.23 -29.83 -13.17
C LEU A 91 -0.69 -31.18 -13.62
N HIS A 92 -1.53 -31.93 -14.35
CA HIS A 92 -1.08 -33.09 -15.11
C HIS A 92 0.08 -32.68 -16.08
N PRO A 93 1.16 -33.48 -16.23
CA PRO A 93 2.31 -33.12 -17.07
C PRO A 93 1.98 -32.82 -18.54
N ASP A 94 0.93 -33.45 -19.08
CA ASP A 94 0.41 -33.22 -20.44
C ASP A 94 -0.59 -32.06 -20.55
N SER A 95 -0.90 -31.36 -19.44
CA SER A 95 -1.70 -30.13 -19.51
C SER A 95 -0.97 -29.06 -20.31
N LYS A 96 -1.71 -28.23 -21.05
CA LYS A 96 -1.16 -27.05 -21.74
C LYS A 96 -1.40 -25.79 -20.92
N ILE A 97 -0.53 -24.80 -21.07
CA ILE A 97 -0.72 -23.47 -20.48
C ILE A 97 -0.87 -22.46 -21.62
N VAL A 98 -1.90 -21.63 -21.53
CA VAL A 98 -2.13 -20.47 -22.40
C VAL A 98 -2.21 -19.24 -21.53
N PHE A 99 -1.36 -18.27 -21.82
CA PHE A 99 -1.32 -17.01 -21.11
C PHE A 99 -2.18 -15.94 -21.78
N ILE A 100 -2.78 -15.07 -20.96
CA ILE A 100 -3.36 -13.81 -21.42
C ILE A 100 -2.50 -12.64 -20.93
N ASN A 101 -2.25 -11.67 -21.80
CA ASN A 101 -1.69 -10.38 -21.41
C ASN A 101 -2.64 -9.23 -21.79
N TRP A 102 -3.03 -8.46 -20.77
CA TRP A 102 -3.88 -7.28 -20.83
C TRP A 102 -3.25 -6.08 -20.10
N HIS A 103 -1.92 -6.07 -19.91
CA HIS A 103 -1.18 -5.00 -19.24
C HIS A 103 0.11 -4.64 -19.99
N MET A 104 0.35 -3.34 -20.12
CA MET A 104 1.55 -2.82 -20.80
C MET A 104 2.84 -3.03 -20.00
N CYS A 105 2.78 -3.04 -18.67
CA CYS A 105 3.97 -3.18 -17.80
C CYS A 105 4.35 -4.63 -17.47
N CYS A 106 3.86 -5.60 -18.25
CA CYS A 106 3.90 -7.02 -17.91
C CYS A 106 5.30 -7.58 -17.60
N VAL A 107 6.31 -7.26 -18.43
CA VAL A 107 7.68 -7.76 -18.26
C VAL A 107 8.24 -7.36 -16.89
N SER A 108 8.12 -6.09 -16.53
CA SER A 108 8.61 -5.58 -15.24
C SER A 108 7.89 -6.23 -14.05
N THR A 109 6.56 -6.42 -14.15
CA THR A 109 5.75 -7.09 -13.12
C THR A 109 6.15 -8.54 -12.94
N LEU A 110 6.37 -9.27 -14.03
CA LEU A 110 6.85 -10.65 -14.00
C LEU A 110 8.24 -10.77 -13.37
N GLN A 111 9.20 -9.91 -13.75
CA GLN A 111 10.54 -9.90 -13.15
C GLN A 111 10.47 -9.65 -11.65
N TYR A 112 9.62 -8.69 -11.26
CA TYR A 112 9.40 -8.37 -9.86
C TYR A 112 8.78 -9.53 -9.08
N ASN A 113 7.70 -10.14 -9.60
CA ASN A 113 6.96 -11.23 -8.94
C ASN A 113 7.76 -12.54 -8.90
N TRP A 114 8.49 -12.86 -9.97
CA TRP A 114 9.25 -14.12 -10.07
C TRP A 114 10.67 -14.04 -9.52
N ARG A 115 11.18 -12.83 -9.22
CA ARG A 115 12.59 -12.58 -8.84
C ARG A 115 13.59 -13.26 -9.79
N ILE A 116 13.32 -13.16 -11.09
CA ILE A 116 14.16 -13.74 -12.15
C ILE A 116 15.08 -12.68 -12.76
N SER A 117 16.27 -13.10 -13.20
CA SER A 117 17.17 -12.24 -13.95
C SER A 117 16.60 -11.88 -15.33
N ASP A 118 17.12 -10.83 -15.98
CA ASP A 118 16.78 -10.52 -17.37
C ASP A 118 17.02 -11.72 -18.29
N LYS A 119 18.09 -12.48 -18.05
CA LYS A 119 18.41 -13.68 -18.84
C LYS A 119 17.34 -14.76 -18.69
N ASP A 120 16.92 -15.04 -17.46
CA ASP A 120 15.90 -16.05 -17.17
C ASP A 120 14.53 -15.61 -17.69
N MET A 121 14.22 -14.32 -17.56
CA MET A 121 13.04 -13.71 -18.15
C MET A 121 13.02 -13.90 -19.67
N GLN A 122 14.13 -13.61 -20.34
CA GLN A 122 14.27 -13.81 -21.78
C GLN A 122 14.11 -15.28 -22.19
N VAL A 123 14.57 -16.23 -21.37
CA VAL A 123 14.32 -17.67 -21.60
C VAL A 123 12.83 -18.01 -21.47
N PHE A 124 12.15 -17.49 -20.44
CA PHE A 124 10.72 -17.68 -20.25
C PHE A 124 9.90 -17.09 -21.41
N LEU A 125 10.15 -15.83 -21.78
CA LEU A 125 9.43 -15.18 -22.87
C LEU A 125 9.68 -15.87 -24.22
N ARG A 126 10.90 -16.35 -24.48
CA ARG A 126 11.18 -17.17 -25.68
C ARG A 126 10.39 -18.46 -25.67
N LEU A 127 10.34 -19.17 -24.54
CA LEU A 127 9.53 -20.38 -24.41
C LEU A 127 8.06 -20.09 -24.76
N VAL A 128 7.48 -19.07 -24.15
CA VAL A 128 6.07 -18.69 -24.37
C VAL A 128 5.80 -18.29 -25.83
N ARG A 129 6.72 -17.54 -26.45
CA ARG A 129 6.64 -17.15 -27.86
C ARG A 129 6.72 -18.37 -28.78
N ASP A 130 7.75 -19.19 -28.60
CA ASP A 130 8.06 -20.32 -29.49
C ASP A 130 6.98 -21.40 -29.44
N THR A 131 6.22 -21.48 -28.34
CA THR A 131 5.08 -22.37 -28.19
C THR A 131 3.73 -21.72 -28.48
N SER A 132 3.69 -20.47 -28.99
CA SER A 132 2.46 -19.72 -29.29
C SER A 132 1.44 -19.77 -28.15
N SER A 133 1.92 -19.59 -26.92
CA SER A 133 1.17 -19.85 -25.69
C SER A 133 0.84 -18.58 -24.92
N VAL A 134 0.73 -17.45 -25.62
CA VAL A 134 0.21 -16.19 -25.08
C VAL A 134 -0.67 -15.53 -26.13
N PHE A 135 -1.71 -14.85 -25.69
CA PHE A 135 -2.47 -13.93 -26.52
C PHE A 135 -2.66 -12.58 -25.82
N PHE A 136 -2.95 -11.56 -26.61
CA PHE A 136 -3.06 -10.18 -26.20
C PHE A 136 -4.47 -9.66 -26.42
N CYS A 137 -4.94 -8.74 -25.58
CA CYS A 137 -6.24 -8.10 -25.77
C CYS A 137 -6.23 -7.07 -26.92
N ASP A 138 -5.09 -6.46 -27.19
CA ASP A 138 -4.87 -5.50 -28.29
C ASP A 138 -3.37 -5.38 -28.60
N GLU A 139 -3.04 -4.56 -29.61
CA GLU A 139 -1.65 -4.34 -30.04
C GLU A 139 -0.80 -3.62 -28.99
N SER A 140 -1.37 -2.70 -28.19
CA SER A 140 -0.63 -1.99 -27.12
C SER A 140 -0.10 -2.97 -26.06
N HIS A 141 -0.89 -3.98 -25.69
CA HIS A 141 -0.47 -5.03 -24.76
C HIS A 141 0.61 -5.92 -25.35
N ARG A 142 0.57 -6.18 -26.66
CA ARG A 142 1.62 -6.95 -27.36
C ARG A 142 2.93 -6.16 -27.39
N LEU A 143 2.87 -4.88 -27.71
CA LEU A 143 4.04 -4.01 -27.73
C LEU A 143 4.69 -3.91 -26.35
N GLY A 144 3.91 -3.71 -25.29
CA GLY A 144 4.41 -3.72 -23.90
C GLY A 144 5.01 -5.05 -23.42
N GLN A 145 4.72 -6.16 -24.12
CA GLN A 145 5.33 -7.47 -23.84
C GLN A 145 6.63 -7.69 -24.62
N ASN A 146 6.81 -7.01 -25.75
CA ASN A 146 7.99 -7.14 -26.58
C ASN A 146 9.22 -6.61 -25.85
N THR A 147 10.38 -7.13 -26.25
CA THR A 147 11.70 -6.64 -25.82
C THR A 147 12.58 -6.52 -27.06
N ASP A 148 13.74 -5.87 -26.94
CA ASP A 148 14.69 -5.72 -28.05
C ASP A 148 15.02 -7.03 -28.80
N ASN A 149 14.95 -8.17 -28.10
CA ASN A 149 15.32 -9.48 -28.62
C ASN A 149 14.14 -10.45 -28.82
N ILE A 150 12.94 -10.09 -28.36
CA ILE A 150 11.76 -10.98 -28.40
C ILE A 150 10.57 -10.17 -28.86
N VAL A 151 10.13 -10.48 -30.06
CA VAL A 151 8.90 -9.94 -30.66
C VAL A 151 7.87 -11.07 -30.71
N PHE A 152 6.71 -10.85 -30.10
CA PHE A 152 5.59 -11.78 -30.12
C PHE A 152 4.76 -11.62 -31.40
N SER A 153 4.19 -12.74 -31.88
CA SER A 153 3.18 -12.78 -32.94
C SER A 153 1.95 -11.95 -32.57
N LYS A 154 1.22 -11.50 -33.60
CA LYS A 154 -0.05 -10.76 -33.44
C LYS A 154 -1.21 -11.69 -33.08
N ASP A 155 -1.02 -12.46 -32.02
CA ASP A 155 -2.02 -13.34 -31.44
C ASP A 155 -2.98 -12.52 -30.57
N ILE A 156 -3.84 -11.75 -31.23
CA ILE A 156 -4.79 -10.85 -30.57
C ILE A 156 -6.15 -11.54 -30.44
N VAL A 157 -6.68 -11.54 -29.22
CA VAL A 157 -8.06 -11.90 -28.93
C VAL A 157 -8.71 -10.65 -28.33
N PRO A 158 -9.48 -9.88 -29.13
CA PRO A 158 -10.03 -8.61 -28.68
C PRO A 158 -10.89 -8.73 -27.43
N ILE A 159 -11.00 -7.65 -26.66
CA ILE A 159 -12.00 -7.57 -25.59
C ILE A 159 -13.38 -7.60 -26.23
N SER A 160 -14.25 -8.51 -25.77
CA SER A 160 -15.60 -8.65 -26.30
C SER A 160 -16.65 -8.01 -25.42
N LEU A 161 -17.66 -7.38 -26.03
CA LEU A 161 -18.85 -6.87 -25.37
C LEU A 161 -20.10 -7.55 -25.96
N PRO A 162 -21.09 -7.97 -25.14
CA PRO A 162 -22.36 -8.52 -25.62
C PRO A 162 -23.10 -7.52 -26.50
N LYS A 163 -23.85 -8.03 -27.49
CA LYS A 163 -24.72 -7.18 -28.30
C LYS A 163 -25.79 -6.54 -27.42
N LYS A 164 -26.06 -5.26 -27.65
CA LYS A 164 -27.14 -4.49 -27.02
C LYS A 164 -28.38 -4.55 -27.91
N SER A 165 -29.56 -4.47 -27.30
CA SER A 165 -30.84 -4.53 -28.02
C SER A 165 -31.38 -3.13 -28.36
N THR A 166 -30.88 -2.08 -27.70
CA THR A 166 -31.29 -0.71 -27.96
C THR A 166 -30.30 0.05 -28.85
N ARG A 167 -30.75 1.20 -29.36
CA ARG A 167 -29.98 2.10 -30.21
C ARG A 167 -30.12 3.53 -29.68
N ALA A 168 -29.01 4.27 -29.66
CA ALA A 168 -28.99 5.68 -29.35
C ALA A 168 -29.75 6.50 -30.41
N LEU A 169 -30.27 7.66 -29.99
CA LEU A 169 -30.97 8.57 -30.89
C LEU A 169 -30.04 9.08 -31.98
N THR A 170 -30.51 9.09 -33.23
CA THR A 170 -29.78 9.65 -34.37
C THR A 170 -29.79 11.17 -34.38
N SER A 171 -30.84 11.79 -33.82
CA SER A 171 -30.94 13.22 -33.59
C SER A 171 -30.15 13.65 -32.35
N LEU A 172 -29.80 14.94 -32.29
CA LEU A 172 -29.21 15.55 -31.09
C LEU A 172 -30.20 15.50 -29.92
N ILE A 173 -29.70 15.33 -28.70
CA ILE A 173 -30.51 15.32 -27.46
C ILE A 173 -31.14 16.69 -27.20
N SER A 174 -30.39 17.76 -27.44
CA SER A 174 -30.86 19.15 -27.33
C SER A 174 -30.33 19.97 -28.50
N GLN A 175 -31.09 20.99 -28.90
CA GLN A 175 -30.66 21.98 -29.89
C GLN A 175 -29.87 23.13 -29.25
N ASP A 176 -30.03 23.34 -27.95
CA ASP A 176 -29.47 24.50 -27.24
C ASP A 176 -28.16 24.17 -26.51
N ASN A 177 -28.00 22.92 -26.05
CA ASN A 177 -26.84 22.46 -25.28
C ASN A 177 -26.26 21.17 -25.86
N TYR A 178 -24.94 21.03 -25.76
CA TYR A 178 -24.20 19.84 -26.18
C TYR A 178 -24.14 18.84 -25.04
N ASN A 179 -24.46 17.56 -25.28
CA ASN A 179 -24.53 16.55 -24.22
C ASN A 179 -23.50 15.45 -24.48
N ILE A 180 -22.44 15.42 -23.70
CA ILE A 180 -21.38 14.41 -23.82
C ILE A 180 -21.30 13.59 -22.54
N ALA A 181 -20.84 12.35 -22.63
CA ALA A 181 -20.59 11.53 -21.46
C ALA A 181 -19.14 11.08 -21.38
N VAL A 182 -18.67 10.90 -20.14
CA VAL A 182 -17.43 10.21 -19.82
C VAL A 182 -17.76 8.98 -19.00
N LEU A 183 -17.34 7.79 -19.46
CA LEU A 183 -17.62 6.54 -18.77
C LEU A 183 -16.33 5.90 -18.23
N GLY A 184 -16.21 5.79 -16.91
CA GLY A 184 -15.08 5.13 -16.27
C GLY A 184 -14.97 5.38 -14.76
N ARG A 185 -14.17 4.55 -14.08
CA ARG A 185 -13.84 4.73 -12.65
C ARG A 185 -13.01 6.00 -12.46
N LEU A 186 -13.28 6.77 -11.40
CA LEU A 186 -12.55 8.01 -11.06
C LEU A 186 -11.34 7.70 -10.18
N CYS A 187 -10.29 7.17 -10.81
CA CYS A 187 -9.01 6.83 -10.19
C CYS A 187 -7.84 7.44 -10.95
N THR A 188 -6.63 7.36 -10.38
CA THR A 188 -5.48 8.19 -10.75
C THR A 188 -5.06 8.03 -12.20
N ASP A 189 -5.22 6.84 -12.77
CA ASP A 189 -4.95 6.53 -14.18
C ASP A 189 -5.97 7.13 -15.15
N LYS A 190 -7.17 7.51 -14.69
CA LYS A 190 -8.28 7.97 -15.54
C LYS A 190 -8.65 9.43 -15.31
N ILE A 191 -8.54 9.91 -14.07
CA ILE A 191 -9.03 11.23 -13.66
C ILE A 191 -8.39 12.36 -14.48
N TYR A 192 -7.09 12.25 -14.77
CA TYR A 192 -6.36 13.25 -15.57
C TYR A 192 -6.84 13.33 -17.02
N SER A 193 -7.39 12.24 -17.56
CA SER A 193 -7.97 12.24 -18.91
C SER A 193 -9.27 13.04 -18.94
N ILE A 194 -10.05 12.96 -17.86
CA ILE A 194 -11.30 13.70 -17.71
C ILE A 194 -11.02 15.18 -17.51
N ILE A 195 -10.06 15.52 -16.65
CA ILE A 195 -9.62 16.91 -16.44
C ILE A 195 -9.12 17.51 -17.76
N ASN A 196 -8.26 16.79 -18.50
CA ASN A 196 -7.79 17.24 -19.80
C ASN A 196 -8.95 17.46 -20.81
N LEU A 197 -9.96 16.60 -20.81
CA LEU A 197 -11.14 16.79 -21.64
C LEU A 197 -11.91 18.07 -21.24
N LEU A 198 -12.16 18.28 -19.94
CA LEU A 198 -12.84 19.47 -19.42
C LEU A 198 -12.05 20.75 -19.74
N ASP A 199 -10.74 20.74 -19.53
CA ASP A 199 -9.84 21.86 -19.87
C ASP A 199 -9.88 22.20 -21.36
N ASN A 200 -9.97 21.20 -22.22
CA ASN A 200 -10.08 21.41 -23.66
C ASN A 200 -11.46 21.93 -24.07
N ILE A 201 -12.54 21.50 -23.39
CA ILE A 201 -13.88 22.07 -23.61
C ILE A 201 -13.89 23.57 -23.28
N GLU A 202 -13.24 23.99 -22.18
CA GLU A 202 -13.17 25.42 -21.82
C GLU A 202 -12.43 26.26 -22.88
N LYS A 203 -11.52 25.66 -23.65
CA LYS A 203 -10.79 26.31 -24.74
C LYS A 203 -11.59 26.40 -26.05
N LEU A 204 -12.69 25.66 -26.22
CA LEU A 204 -13.49 25.67 -27.45
C LEU A 204 -14.19 27.03 -27.66
N ASP A 205 -14.17 27.54 -28.88
CA ASP A 205 -14.93 28.74 -29.26
C ASP A 205 -16.37 28.36 -29.64
N ILE A 206 -17.21 28.12 -28.62
CA ILE A 206 -18.61 27.72 -28.75
C ILE A 206 -19.50 28.59 -27.84
N GLU A 207 -20.69 28.95 -28.32
CA GLU A 207 -21.67 29.74 -27.56
C GLU A 207 -22.56 28.88 -26.64
N SER A 208 -22.85 27.63 -27.05
CA SER A 208 -23.65 26.68 -26.27
C SER A 208 -22.89 26.13 -25.06
N LYS A 209 -23.62 25.85 -23.97
CA LYS A 209 -23.07 25.10 -22.84
C LYS A 209 -22.92 23.61 -23.17
N VAL A 210 -21.94 22.98 -22.54
CA VAL A 210 -21.68 21.54 -22.65
C VAL A 210 -22.06 20.84 -21.36
N ASN A 211 -23.09 20.00 -21.39
CA ASN A 211 -23.40 19.08 -20.30
C ASN A 211 -22.44 17.90 -20.36
N VAL A 212 -21.58 17.77 -19.35
CA VAL A 212 -20.58 16.70 -19.26
C VAL A 212 -21.03 15.69 -18.20
N HIS A 213 -21.61 14.59 -18.68
CA HIS A 213 -22.14 13.52 -17.83
C HIS A 213 -21.02 12.57 -17.43
N ILE A 214 -20.52 12.68 -16.21
CA ILE A 214 -19.49 11.79 -15.67
C ILE A 214 -20.17 10.56 -15.05
N ILE A 215 -20.08 9.43 -15.74
CA ILE A 215 -20.68 8.15 -15.37
C ILE A 215 -19.58 7.25 -14.78
N GLY A 216 -19.65 7.03 -13.47
CA GLY A 216 -18.67 6.32 -12.68
C GLY A 216 -18.39 7.04 -11.36
N ASP A 217 -17.68 6.36 -10.47
CA ASP A 217 -17.27 6.89 -9.17
C ASP A 217 -15.85 6.43 -8.84
N GLY A 218 -15.23 7.01 -7.82
CA GLY A 218 -13.90 6.63 -7.39
C GLY A 218 -13.23 7.62 -6.43
N PRO A 219 -12.10 7.21 -5.82
CA PRO A 219 -11.45 7.96 -4.75
C PRO A 219 -10.95 9.34 -5.19
N ASP A 220 -10.71 9.53 -6.49
CA ASP A 220 -10.09 10.75 -7.02
C ASP A 220 -11.14 11.72 -7.60
N LYS A 221 -12.44 11.48 -7.33
CA LYS A 221 -13.55 12.32 -7.81
C LYS A 221 -13.37 13.79 -7.43
N GLU A 222 -12.93 14.06 -6.21
CA GLU A 222 -12.82 15.40 -5.62
C GLU A 222 -11.74 16.27 -6.28
N ILE A 223 -10.86 15.68 -7.10
CA ILE A 223 -9.86 16.43 -7.88
C ILE A 223 -10.55 17.32 -8.94
N ILE A 224 -11.75 16.95 -9.41
CA ILE A 224 -12.51 17.75 -10.37
C ILE A 224 -13.23 18.88 -9.62
N ASN A 225 -12.71 20.09 -9.74
CA ASN A 225 -13.36 21.30 -9.24
C ASN A 225 -14.36 21.86 -10.25
N GLU A 226 -15.65 21.55 -10.09
CA GLU A 226 -16.72 21.98 -10.99
C GLU A 226 -16.79 23.50 -11.17
N ALA A 227 -16.49 24.28 -10.11
CA ALA A 227 -16.55 25.74 -10.15
C ALA A 227 -15.49 26.37 -11.08
N HIS A 228 -14.48 25.59 -11.49
CA HIS A 228 -13.47 26.01 -12.44
C HIS A 228 -14.01 26.14 -13.87
N TYR A 229 -15.00 25.33 -14.25
CA TYR A 229 -15.44 25.18 -15.63
C TYR A 229 -16.70 26.02 -15.90
N LYS A 230 -16.61 26.99 -16.81
CA LYS A 230 -17.70 27.95 -17.09
C LYS A 230 -18.56 27.53 -18.28
N LYS A 231 -17.95 26.88 -19.28
CA LYS A 231 -18.65 26.35 -20.47
C LYS A 231 -19.23 24.96 -20.20
N SER A 232 -18.60 24.22 -19.30
CA SER A 232 -19.04 22.88 -18.91
C SER A 232 -20.01 22.92 -17.72
N ASN A 233 -21.17 22.29 -17.87
CA ASN A 233 -22.03 21.88 -16.76
C ASN A 233 -21.66 20.44 -16.41
N VAL A 234 -20.83 20.25 -15.38
CA VAL A 234 -20.36 18.93 -14.96
C VAL A 234 -21.47 18.24 -14.17
N ILE A 235 -21.86 17.03 -14.58
CA ILE A 235 -22.94 16.26 -13.96
C ILE A 235 -22.37 14.93 -13.50
N PHE A 236 -22.19 14.76 -12.19
CA PHE A 236 -21.80 13.48 -11.62
C PHE A 236 -23.00 12.55 -11.52
N VAL A 237 -23.04 11.55 -12.40
CA VAL A 237 -24.12 10.55 -12.47
C VAL A 237 -23.90 9.43 -11.45
N GLY A 238 -22.65 9.15 -11.09
CA GLY A 238 -22.29 8.04 -10.21
C GLY A 238 -22.25 6.70 -10.94
N THR A 239 -22.32 5.60 -10.19
CA THR A 239 -22.26 4.24 -10.76
C THR A 239 -23.65 3.77 -11.19
N LEU A 240 -23.78 3.28 -12.42
CA LEU A 240 -25.02 2.73 -12.98
C LEU A 240 -24.91 1.22 -13.18
N SER A 241 -26.03 0.51 -13.04
CA SER A 241 -26.15 -0.88 -13.51
C SER A 241 -26.14 -0.95 -15.05
N SER A 242 -25.96 -2.15 -15.61
CA SER A 242 -25.89 -2.34 -17.07
C SER A 242 -27.13 -1.86 -17.83
N GLU A 243 -28.33 -2.05 -17.25
CA GLU A 243 -29.60 -1.62 -17.87
C GLU A 243 -29.77 -0.10 -17.75
N GLU A 244 -29.48 0.46 -16.58
CA GLU A 244 -29.51 1.91 -16.36
C GLU A 244 -28.51 2.64 -17.26
N LEU A 245 -27.30 2.09 -17.44
CA LEU A 245 -26.29 2.65 -18.32
C LEU A 245 -26.76 2.70 -19.78
N GLU A 246 -27.38 1.63 -20.27
CA GLU A 246 -27.93 1.56 -21.63
C GLU A 246 -29.04 2.61 -21.84
N ILE A 247 -29.97 2.72 -20.90
CA ILE A 247 -31.02 3.74 -20.93
C ILE A 247 -30.41 5.14 -20.88
N TYR A 248 -29.41 5.36 -20.02
CA TYR A 248 -28.82 6.67 -19.82
C TYR A 248 -28.07 7.16 -21.07
N LEU A 249 -27.21 6.31 -21.63
CA LEU A 249 -26.43 6.64 -22.84
C LEU A 249 -27.34 6.89 -24.05
N THR A 250 -28.46 6.17 -24.18
CA THR A 250 -29.37 6.34 -25.33
C THR A 250 -30.25 7.58 -25.22
N GLN A 251 -30.56 8.05 -24.02
CA GLN A 251 -31.51 9.15 -23.78
C GLN A 251 -30.86 10.51 -23.53
N TYR A 252 -29.63 10.55 -22.98
CA TYR A 252 -29.03 11.81 -22.49
C TYR A 252 -27.71 12.17 -23.18
N VAL A 253 -27.20 11.34 -24.09
CA VAL A 253 -25.83 11.51 -24.61
C VAL A 253 -25.83 11.62 -26.13
N ASP A 254 -25.06 12.59 -26.64
CA ASP A 254 -24.75 12.74 -28.06
C ASP A 254 -23.42 12.08 -28.44
N ILE A 255 -22.44 12.12 -27.54
CA ILE A 255 -21.07 11.66 -27.75
C ILE A 255 -20.54 10.97 -26.48
N LEU A 256 -19.96 9.78 -26.61
CA LEU A 256 -19.29 9.09 -25.51
C LEU A 256 -17.76 9.21 -25.64
N PHE A 257 -17.12 9.74 -24.60
CA PHE A 257 -15.68 9.71 -24.38
C PHE A 257 -15.36 8.65 -23.33
N ALA A 258 -14.45 7.72 -23.63
CA ALA A 258 -14.08 6.68 -22.67
C ALA A 258 -12.72 6.05 -23.03
N MET A 259 -12.26 5.14 -22.18
CA MET A 259 -11.08 4.32 -22.43
C MET A 259 -11.34 2.87 -22.00
N GLY A 260 -10.58 1.93 -22.57
CA GLY A 260 -10.75 0.50 -22.34
C GLY A 260 -12.13 0.01 -22.77
N THR A 261 -12.64 -1.02 -22.11
CA THR A 261 -13.93 -1.65 -22.45
C THR A 261 -15.11 -0.66 -22.46
N SER A 262 -15.04 0.43 -21.70
CA SER A 262 -16.12 1.42 -21.58
C SER A 262 -16.47 2.10 -22.91
N VAL A 263 -15.50 2.30 -23.81
CA VAL A 263 -15.77 2.93 -25.13
C VAL A 263 -16.65 2.06 -26.03
N LEU A 264 -16.59 0.75 -25.83
CA LEU A 264 -17.40 -0.23 -26.57
C LEU A 264 -18.88 -0.18 -26.15
N GLU A 265 -19.20 0.28 -24.94
CA GLU A 265 -20.61 0.40 -24.48
C GLU A 265 -21.39 1.39 -25.35
N GLY A 266 -20.78 2.54 -25.72
CA GLY A 266 -21.39 3.49 -26.65
C GLY A 266 -21.47 2.93 -28.08
N ALA A 267 -20.41 2.28 -28.55
CA ALA A 267 -20.34 1.75 -29.91
C ALA A 267 -21.41 0.67 -30.14
N ALA A 268 -21.62 -0.21 -29.16
CA ALA A 268 -22.67 -1.24 -29.20
C ALA A 268 -24.10 -0.65 -29.26
N LEU A 269 -24.26 0.64 -28.92
CA LEU A 269 -25.51 1.39 -28.96
C LEU A 269 -25.62 2.32 -30.19
N TYR A 270 -24.71 2.25 -31.16
CA TYR A 270 -24.63 3.20 -32.29
C TYR A 270 -24.43 4.65 -31.84
N LEU A 271 -23.74 4.87 -30.72
CA LEU A 271 -23.36 6.19 -30.25
C LEU A 271 -21.94 6.51 -30.75
N PRO A 272 -21.66 7.74 -31.22
CA PRO A 272 -20.29 8.17 -31.48
C PRO A 272 -19.40 7.95 -30.25
N SER A 273 -18.39 7.10 -30.43
CA SER A 273 -17.51 6.64 -29.36
C SER A 273 -16.08 7.08 -29.63
N ILE A 274 -15.50 7.83 -28.70
CA ILE A 274 -14.16 8.41 -28.80
C ILE A 274 -13.29 7.88 -27.67
N ILE A 275 -12.09 7.44 -28.04
CA ILE A 275 -11.05 7.02 -27.11
C ILE A 275 -10.29 8.27 -26.66
N ILE A 276 -10.13 8.43 -25.35
CA ILE A 276 -9.32 9.49 -24.74
C ILE A 276 -7.96 8.93 -24.30
N PRO A 277 -6.85 9.66 -24.53
CA PRO A 277 -5.54 9.28 -24.00
C PRO A 277 -5.53 9.43 -22.48
N HIS A 278 -4.69 8.64 -21.81
CA HIS A 278 -4.61 8.61 -20.35
C HIS A 278 -3.17 8.60 -19.85
N ASN A 279 -2.96 8.93 -18.58
CA ASN A 279 -1.66 8.82 -17.93
C ASN A 279 -1.82 8.80 -16.41
N MET A 280 -0.79 8.39 -15.68
CA MET A 280 -0.74 8.41 -14.22
C MET A 280 -0.45 9.80 -13.63
N HIS A 281 -0.26 10.80 -14.49
CA HIS A 281 0.07 12.18 -14.17
C HIS A 281 -0.83 13.14 -14.99
N PRO A 282 -0.95 14.42 -14.58
CA PRO A 282 -1.68 15.42 -15.37
C PRO A 282 -1.17 15.48 -16.81
N ILE A 283 -2.10 15.42 -17.77
CA ILE A 283 -1.81 15.54 -19.21
C ILE A 283 -2.43 16.82 -19.78
N SER A 284 -1.81 17.36 -20.82
CA SER A 284 -2.36 18.48 -21.59
C SER A 284 -2.19 18.20 -23.08
N CYS A 285 -3.21 17.62 -23.70
CA CYS A 285 -3.23 17.31 -25.14
C CYS A 285 -4.64 17.46 -25.72
N ASP A 286 -4.73 17.94 -26.97
CA ASP A 286 -5.98 18.02 -27.74
C ASP A 286 -5.97 16.95 -28.84
N SER A 287 -5.81 15.69 -28.40
CA SER A 287 -5.60 14.53 -29.27
C SER A 287 -6.57 13.41 -28.91
N TYR A 288 -7.56 13.18 -29.76
CA TYR A 288 -8.64 12.20 -29.58
C TYR A 288 -8.75 11.31 -30.80
N VAL A 289 -9.39 10.14 -30.67
CA VAL A 289 -9.52 9.19 -31.78
C VAL A 289 -10.89 8.55 -31.73
N TYR A 290 -11.63 8.57 -32.84
CA TYR A 290 -12.86 7.78 -32.93
C TYR A 290 -12.52 6.29 -32.88
N LEU A 291 -13.37 5.49 -32.23
CA LEU A 291 -13.13 4.06 -32.07
C LEU A 291 -12.82 3.36 -33.40
N GLN A 292 -13.56 3.67 -34.46
CA GLN A 292 -13.36 3.04 -35.77
C GLN A 292 -12.04 3.39 -36.47
N ASP A 293 -11.40 4.47 -36.05
CA ASP A 293 -10.11 4.93 -36.59
C ASP A 293 -8.93 4.39 -35.76
N SER A 294 -9.21 3.63 -34.70
CA SER A 294 -8.18 2.93 -33.93
C SER A 294 -7.60 1.74 -34.71
N SER A 295 -6.32 1.45 -34.45
CA SER A 295 -5.59 0.33 -35.06
C SER A 295 -5.34 -0.80 -34.05
N GLY A 296 -5.23 -2.03 -34.51
CA GLY A 296 -4.79 -3.16 -33.68
C GLY A 296 -5.68 -3.46 -32.47
N TYR A 297 -6.98 -3.15 -32.55
CA TYR A 297 -7.98 -3.34 -31.49
C TYR A 297 -7.73 -2.50 -30.22
N CYS A 298 -6.87 -1.47 -30.29
CA CYS A 298 -6.50 -0.66 -29.13
C CYS A 298 -7.69 0.15 -28.62
N LEU A 299 -7.92 0.10 -27.31
CA LEU A 299 -9.01 0.84 -26.63
C LEU A 299 -8.48 1.93 -25.69
N GLY A 300 -7.17 2.19 -25.68
CA GLY A 300 -6.51 3.20 -24.86
C GLY A 300 -5.00 3.19 -25.06
N TRP A 301 -4.36 4.32 -24.77
CA TRP A 301 -2.91 4.55 -24.90
C TRP A 301 -2.48 5.77 -24.09
N TYR A 302 -1.18 5.94 -23.90
CA TYR A 302 -0.60 7.15 -23.33
C TYR A 302 -0.49 8.27 -24.35
N ASP A 303 -0.43 9.51 -23.88
CA ASP A 303 -0.45 10.73 -24.69
C ASP A 303 0.76 10.88 -25.65
N ASP A 304 1.81 10.06 -25.47
CA ASP A 304 3.02 10.01 -26.29
C ASP A 304 3.08 8.81 -27.27
N GLN A 305 2.03 7.99 -27.37
CA GLN A 305 2.07 6.73 -28.12
C GLN A 305 1.39 6.73 -29.51
N PHE A 306 0.92 7.88 -29.98
CA PHE A 306 0.22 7.98 -31.27
C PHE A 306 1.06 7.46 -32.44
N ASP A 307 2.36 7.84 -32.49
CA ASP A 307 3.28 7.42 -33.55
C ASP A 307 3.58 5.91 -33.51
N GLU A 308 3.77 5.35 -32.31
CA GLU A 308 4.05 3.92 -32.10
C GLU A 308 2.88 3.06 -32.59
N LEU A 309 1.65 3.50 -32.32
CA LEU A 309 0.42 2.80 -32.72
C LEU A 309 -0.04 3.13 -34.14
N GLN A 310 0.65 4.05 -34.82
CA GLN A 310 0.28 4.56 -36.16
C GLN A 310 -1.14 5.13 -36.19
N ILE A 311 -1.52 5.84 -35.14
CA ILE A 311 -2.85 6.42 -34.97
C ILE A 311 -2.76 7.92 -35.26
N THR A 312 -3.68 8.44 -36.08
CA THR A 312 -3.76 9.89 -36.35
C THR A 312 -4.82 10.52 -35.45
N PRO A 313 -4.43 11.38 -34.49
CA PRO A 313 -5.40 12.04 -33.62
C PRO A 313 -6.16 13.16 -34.33
N ILE A 314 -7.34 13.47 -33.80
CA ILE A 314 -8.18 14.61 -34.16
C ILE A 314 -8.40 15.50 -32.93
N SER A 315 -8.65 16.80 -33.17
CA SER A 315 -8.93 17.75 -32.09
C SER A 315 -10.36 17.63 -31.58
N LEU A 316 -10.59 18.07 -30.34
CA LEU A 316 -11.92 18.15 -29.75
C LEU A 316 -12.84 19.05 -30.59
N LYS A 317 -12.32 20.16 -31.13
CA LYS A 317 -13.07 21.04 -32.03
C LYS A 317 -13.57 20.30 -33.26
N SER A 318 -12.73 19.49 -33.89
CA SER A 318 -13.14 18.71 -35.07
C SER A 318 -14.26 17.72 -34.73
N ILE A 319 -14.22 17.10 -33.54
CA ILE A 319 -15.27 16.20 -33.07
C ILE A 319 -16.59 16.96 -32.89
N PHE A 320 -16.55 18.13 -32.25
CA PHE A 320 -17.73 18.96 -32.03
C PHE A 320 -18.31 19.47 -33.35
N ASP A 321 -17.48 19.96 -34.26
CA ASP A 321 -17.90 20.39 -35.60
C ASP A 321 -18.58 19.22 -36.35
N ASP A 322 -18.01 18.02 -36.29
CA ASP A 322 -18.59 16.85 -36.94
C ASP A 322 -19.97 16.48 -36.42
N ILE A 323 -20.16 16.49 -35.10
CA ILE A 323 -21.42 16.07 -34.48
C ILE A 323 -22.49 17.16 -34.55
N TYR A 324 -22.14 18.39 -34.14
CA TYR A 324 -23.11 19.46 -33.90
C TYR A 324 -23.29 20.43 -35.08
N ILE A 325 -22.30 20.55 -35.97
CA ILE A 325 -22.38 21.44 -37.14
C ILE A 325 -22.63 20.65 -38.43
N ASN A 326 -21.85 19.58 -38.64
CA ASN A 326 -21.88 18.79 -39.87
C ASN A 326 -22.92 17.64 -39.82
N ASN A 327 -23.68 17.52 -38.73
CA ASN A 327 -24.75 16.52 -38.55
C ASN A 327 -24.29 15.06 -38.74
N LYS A 328 -23.06 14.72 -38.33
CA LYS A 328 -22.49 13.37 -38.50
C LYS A 328 -22.78 12.40 -37.34
N LYS A 329 -23.60 12.76 -36.35
CA LYS A 329 -23.93 11.87 -35.21
C LYS A 329 -24.37 10.47 -35.66
N ALA A 330 -25.33 10.41 -36.58
CA ALA A 330 -25.88 9.13 -37.04
C ALA A 330 -24.86 8.27 -37.80
N ILE A 331 -24.04 8.89 -38.67
CA ILE A 331 -23.05 8.15 -39.48
C ILE A 331 -21.85 7.71 -38.64
N LEU A 332 -21.35 8.56 -37.73
CA LEU A 332 -20.26 8.20 -36.82
C LEU A 332 -20.69 7.13 -35.81
N GLY A 333 -21.92 7.20 -35.30
CA GLY A 333 -22.50 6.14 -34.48
C GLY A 333 -22.64 4.81 -35.22
N GLN A 334 -23.04 4.85 -36.50
CA GLN A 334 -23.09 3.67 -37.36
C GLN A 334 -21.69 3.07 -37.58
N MET A 335 -20.69 3.89 -37.90
CA MET A 335 -19.30 3.45 -38.08
C MET A 335 -18.73 2.83 -36.80
N ALA A 336 -19.01 3.42 -35.64
CA ALA A 336 -18.60 2.86 -34.34
C ALA A 336 -19.23 1.49 -34.09
N TYR A 337 -20.53 1.33 -34.37
CA TYR A 337 -21.21 0.03 -34.25
C TYR A 337 -20.65 -1.01 -35.21
N GLU A 338 -20.41 -0.66 -36.47
CA GLU A 338 -19.85 -1.57 -37.48
C GLU A 338 -18.45 -2.04 -37.08
N TYR A 339 -17.61 -1.13 -36.57
CA TYR A 339 -16.31 -1.50 -36.00
C TYR A 339 -16.47 -2.43 -34.79
N TYR A 340 -17.35 -2.10 -33.84
CA TYR A 340 -17.63 -2.94 -32.68
C TYR A 340 -18.11 -4.34 -33.11
N GLU A 341 -19.06 -4.44 -34.03
CA GLU A 341 -19.61 -5.72 -34.46
C GLU A 341 -18.54 -6.57 -35.14
N ALA A 342 -17.76 -5.98 -36.03
CA ALA A 342 -16.69 -6.65 -36.76
C ALA A 342 -15.54 -7.14 -35.86
N ASN A 343 -15.22 -6.42 -34.79
CA ASN A 343 -13.98 -6.62 -34.04
C ASN A 343 -14.16 -7.06 -32.58
N HIS A 344 -15.23 -6.59 -31.91
CA HIS A 344 -15.43 -6.71 -30.47
C HIS A 344 -16.73 -7.44 -30.08
N SER A 345 -17.43 -8.04 -31.05
CA SER A 345 -18.50 -8.99 -30.74
C SER A 345 -17.93 -10.33 -30.26
N ILE A 346 -18.66 -11.03 -29.40
CA ILE A 346 -18.22 -12.33 -28.89
C ILE A 346 -18.03 -13.38 -30.01
N GLU A 347 -18.83 -13.27 -31.08
CA GLU A 347 -18.76 -14.16 -32.25
C GLU A 347 -17.46 -13.98 -33.05
N ASN A 348 -16.98 -12.74 -33.18
CA ASN A 348 -15.72 -12.46 -33.86
C ASN A 348 -14.50 -12.69 -32.95
N THR A 349 -14.69 -12.63 -31.64
CA THR A 349 -13.63 -12.85 -30.64
C THR A 349 -13.36 -14.34 -30.40
N ILE A 350 -14.37 -15.20 -30.45
CA ILE A 350 -14.19 -16.62 -30.11
C ILE A 350 -13.34 -17.39 -31.14
N LYS A 351 -13.36 -16.97 -32.41
CA LYS A 351 -12.58 -17.61 -33.48
C LYS A 351 -11.06 -17.50 -33.27
N PRO A 352 -10.46 -16.31 -33.10
CA PRO A 352 -9.03 -16.20 -32.80
C PRO A 352 -8.69 -16.89 -31.46
N PHE A 353 -9.55 -16.81 -30.45
CA PHE A 353 -9.34 -17.51 -29.19
C PHE A 353 -9.22 -19.03 -29.36
N LYS A 354 -10.14 -19.67 -30.10
CA LYS A 354 -10.05 -21.11 -30.41
C LYS A 354 -8.77 -21.47 -31.17
N ASN A 355 -8.33 -20.60 -32.09
CA ASN A 355 -7.06 -20.79 -32.80
C ASN A 355 -5.86 -20.82 -31.84
N ILE A 356 -5.84 -19.96 -30.82
CA ILE A 356 -4.81 -19.98 -29.77
C ILE A 356 -4.85 -21.28 -28.97
N LEU A 357 -6.03 -21.75 -28.57
CA LEU A 357 -6.17 -23.03 -27.85
C LEU A 357 -5.64 -24.21 -28.67
N GLN A 358 -5.85 -24.19 -29.98
CA GLN A 358 -5.39 -25.24 -30.89
C GLN A 358 -3.87 -25.19 -31.14
N ASN A 359 -3.33 -23.99 -31.38
CA ASN A 359 -1.92 -23.80 -31.76
C ASN A 359 -0.95 -23.81 -30.58
N SER A 360 -1.43 -23.47 -29.38
CA SER A 360 -0.59 -23.47 -28.18
C SER A 360 0.01 -24.85 -27.91
N SER A 361 1.31 -24.89 -27.65
CA SER A 361 2.06 -26.14 -27.46
C SER A 361 2.92 -26.14 -26.18
N LEU A 362 2.71 -25.19 -25.25
CA LEU A 362 3.41 -25.19 -23.97
C LEU A 362 2.82 -26.22 -23.02
N PHE A 363 3.45 -27.39 -22.92
CA PHE A 363 3.07 -28.37 -21.92
C PHE A 363 3.58 -27.99 -20.53
N TYR A 364 2.83 -28.35 -19.50
CA TYR A 364 3.15 -28.09 -18.11
C TYR A 364 4.51 -28.70 -17.71
N ARG A 365 4.85 -29.88 -18.23
CA ARG A 365 6.19 -30.48 -18.05
C ARG A 365 7.32 -29.58 -18.57
N ASP A 366 7.13 -28.92 -19.71
CA ASP A 366 8.15 -28.14 -20.41
C ASP A 366 8.29 -26.78 -19.75
N PHE A 367 7.15 -26.19 -19.36
CA PHE A 367 7.10 -25.06 -18.44
C PHE A 367 7.90 -25.38 -17.17
N CYS A 368 7.54 -26.43 -16.44
CA CYS A 368 8.23 -26.83 -15.20
C CYS A 368 9.72 -27.10 -15.40
N ASN A 369 10.13 -27.60 -16.57
CA ASN A 369 11.51 -27.87 -16.92
C ASN A 369 12.31 -26.59 -17.16
N SER A 370 11.75 -25.64 -17.90
CA SER A 370 12.36 -24.33 -18.17
C SER A 370 12.37 -23.45 -16.92
N THR A 371 11.37 -23.61 -16.06
CA THR A 371 11.21 -22.84 -14.82
C THR A 371 11.74 -23.54 -13.57
N LYS A 372 12.50 -24.65 -13.69
CA LYS A 372 13.02 -25.41 -12.53
C LYS A 372 13.83 -24.57 -11.54
N ASN A 373 14.56 -23.59 -12.06
CA ASN A 373 15.40 -22.69 -11.27
C ASN A 373 14.63 -21.45 -10.82
N PHE A 374 13.43 -21.24 -11.38
CA PHE A 374 12.56 -20.14 -11.01
C PHE A 374 11.85 -20.56 -9.75
N VAL A 375 11.85 -19.63 -8.82
CA VAL A 375 11.43 -19.90 -7.48
C VAL A 375 10.35 -18.88 -7.19
N PRO A 376 9.07 -19.25 -7.29
CA PRO A 376 8.01 -18.31 -7.02
C PRO A 376 8.11 -17.90 -5.57
N VAL A 377 8.37 -16.61 -5.38
CA VAL A 377 8.56 -16.04 -4.07
C VAL A 377 7.19 -15.92 -3.44
N ILE A 378 6.96 -16.72 -2.39
CA ILE A 378 5.75 -16.60 -1.57
C ILE A 378 5.83 -15.30 -0.78
N LYS A 379 7.04 -14.99 -0.27
CA LYS A 379 7.31 -13.79 0.50
C LYS A 379 8.79 -13.43 0.41
N SER A 380 9.08 -12.17 0.10
CA SER A 380 10.45 -11.64 -0.01
C SER A 380 10.68 -10.69 1.17
N ILE A 381 11.79 -10.84 1.86
CA ILE A 381 12.30 -9.90 2.85
C ILE A 381 13.48 -9.21 2.17
N ASN A 382 13.28 -7.94 1.84
CA ASN A 382 14.27 -7.16 1.10
C ASN A 382 15.17 -6.40 2.09
N LEU A 383 16.47 -6.31 1.81
CA LEU A 383 17.39 -5.38 2.47
C LEU A 383 17.87 -4.39 1.40
N LEU A 384 17.71 -3.09 1.63
CA LEU A 384 18.12 -2.03 0.69
C LEU A 384 17.51 -2.17 -0.72
N GLY A 385 16.30 -2.75 -0.83
CA GLY A 385 15.63 -3.00 -2.11
C GLY A 385 16.10 -4.25 -2.86
N PHE A 386 17.09 -4.97 -2.33
CA PHE A 386 17.49 -6.28 -2.82
C PHE A 386 16.79 -7.38 -2.02
N PRO A 387 16.22 -8.41 -2.66
CA PRO A 387 15.76 -9.61 -1.96
C PRO A 387 16.92 -10.24 -1.18
N VAL A 388 16.92 -10.06 0.13
CA VAL A 388 17.95 -10.65 1.01
C VAL A 388 17.47 -11.94 1.62
N PHE A 389 16.16 -12.14 1.72
CA PHE A 389 15.56 -13.38 2.20
C PHE A 389 14.31 -13.71 1.38
N ASP A 390 14.39 -14.71 0.50
CA ASP A 390 13.24 -15.19 -0.26
C ASP A 390 12.69 -16.47 0.33
N LEU A 391 11.42 -16.44 0.73
CA LEU A 391 10.66 -17.61 1.13
C LEU A 391 9.96 -18.20 -0.09
N TYR A 392 10.16 -19.49 -0.32
CA TYR A 392 9.58 -20.16 -1.47
C TYR A 392 9.14 -21.59 -1.19
N LYS A 393 8.20 -22.07 -2.01
CA LYS A 393 7.69 -23.45 -1.96
C LYS A 393 8.46 -24.26 -3.00
N GLY A 394 9.17 -25.31 -2.58
CA GLY A 394 9.75 -26.28 -3.51
C GLY A 394 8.84 -27.50 -3.71
N LYS A 395 9.29 -28.43 -4.55
CA LYS A 395 8.55 -29.68 -4.86
C LYS A 395 8.23 -30.48 -3.60
N PHE A 396 7.09 -31.17 -3.57
CA PHE A 396 6.61 -32.04 -2.47
C PHE A 396 6.28 -31.31 -1.14
N GLY A 397 5.93 -30.01 -1.20
CA GLY A 397 5.46 -29.25 -0.03
C GLY A 397 6.56 -28.76 0.92
N TYR A 398 7.82 -28.77 0.46
CA TYR A 398 8.95 -28.23 1.20
C TYR A 398 8.93 -26.70 1.13
N LEU A 399 9.18 -26.02 2.25
CA LEU A 399 9.32 -24.57 2.31
C LEU A 399 10.80 -24.24 2.48
N TYR A 400 11.35 -23.39 1.63
CA TYR A 400 12.76 -23.00 1.64
C TYR A 400 12.90 -21.51 1.88
N ALA A 401 14.04 -21.12 2.48
CA ALA A 401 14.44 -19.72 2.63
C ALA A 401 15.83 -19.52 2.00
N ARG A 402 15.93 -18.63 1.00
CA ARG A 402 17.18 -18.25 0.33
C ARG A 402 17.68 -16.92 0.85
N VAL A 403 18.98 -16.84 1.19
CA VAL A 403 19.65 -15.58 1.49
C VAL A 403 20.34 -15.04 0.23
N LEU A 404 20.15 -13.74 -0.03
CA LEU A 404 20.71 -13.03 -1.19
C LEU A 404 20.46 -13.76 -2.52
N GLN A 405 19.29 -14.39 -2.66
CA GLN A 405 18.85 -15.18 -3.82
C GLN A 405 19.72 -16.40 -4.19
N LYS A 406 20.80 -16.70 -3.45
CA LYS A 406 21.79 -17.72 -3.83
C LYS A 406 21.99 -18.84 -2.79
N ILE A 407 21.82 -18.55 -1.50
CA ILE A 407 22.22 -19.48 -0.43
C ILE A 407 20.99 -20.07 0.26
N ASN A 408 20.79 -21.38 0.17
CA ASN A 408 19.72 -22.08 0.90
C ASN A 408 20.11 -22.22 2.38
N LEU A 409 19.61 -21.31 3.23
CA LEU A 409 19.98 -21.29 4.66
C LEU A 409 19.13 -22.26 5.49
N PHE A 410 17.82 -22.31 5.21
CA PHE A 410 16.88 -23.17 5.92
C PHE A 410 15.88 -23.86 4.98
N HIS A 411 15.42 -25.05 5.36
CA HIS A 411 14.24 -25.67 4.73
C HIS A 411 13.38 -26.46 5.73
N PHE A 412 12.06 -26.45 5.53
CA PHE A 412 11.11 -27.25 6.27
C PHE A 412 10.75 -28.51 5.49
N ARG A 413 10.89 -29.68 6.12
CA ARG A 413 10.48 -30.98 5.57
C ARG A 413 9.20 -31.48 6.27
N PRO A 414 8.13 -31.79 5.53
CA PRO A 414 6.98 -32.47 6.10
C PRO A 414 7.37 -33.89 6.56
N MET A 415 6.88 -34.33 7.72
CA MET A 415 7.09 -35.69 8.21
C MET A 415 5.96 -36.62 7.73
N PRO A 416 6.29 -37.84 7.24
CA PRO A 416 5.27 -38.83 6.89
C PRO A 416 4.37 -39.13 8.09
N ASP A 417 3.06 -39.18 7.85
CA ASP A 417 2.03 -39.56 8.84
C ASP A 417 2.05 -38.72 10.14
N SER A 418 2.46 -37.45 10.05
CA SER A 418 2.59 -36.57 11.20
C SER A 418 2.24 -35.10 10.87
N PRO A 419 1.54 -34.37 11.76
CA PRO A 419 1.27 -32.94 11.57
C PRO A 419 2.53 -32.06 11.76
N TRP A 420 3.67 -32.68 12.07
CA TRP A 420 4.94 -32.02 12.33
C TRP A 420 5.74 -31.79 11.03
N LYS A 421 6.29 -30.59 10.88
CA LYS A 421 7.29 -30.22 9.87
C LYS A 421 8.62 -30.04 10.59
N ARG A 422 9.70 -30.62 10.06
CA ARG A 422 11.05 -30.52 10.64
C ARG A 422 11.83 -29.41 9.94
N LEU A 423 12.34 -28.44 10.71
CA LEU A 423 13.23 -27.40 10.20
C LEU A 423 14.66 -27.93 10.11
N TYR A 424 15.31 -27.66 8.99
CA TYR A 424 16.72 -27.90 8.76
C TYR A 424 17.43 -26.56 8.55
N PHE A 425 18.58 -26.37 9.21
CA PHE A 425 19.51 -25.27 8.97
C PHE A 425 20.78 -25.83 8.36
N MET A 426 21.16 -25.37 7.17
CA MET A 426 22.32 -25.90 6.43
C MET A 426 22.36 -27.46 6.36
N GLY A 427 21.19 -28.08 6.23
CA GLY A 427 21.05 -29.55 6.17
C GLY A 427 21.03 -30.28 7.52
N LEU A 428 21.16 -29.57 8.65
CA LEU A 428 21.06 -30.15 10.00
C LEU A 428 19.67 -29.93 10.61
N PRO A 429 19.01 -30.97 11.13
CA PRO A 429 17.68 -30.84 11.72
C PRO A 429 17.76 -30.08 13.05
N CYS A 430 16.97 -29.02 13.20
CA CYS A 430 17.00 -28.13 14.37
C CYS A 430 15.88 -28.45 15.36
N PHE A 431 14.63 -28.25 14.94
CA PHE A 431 13.43 -28.49 15.73
C PHE A 431 12.26 -28.84 14.82
N GLU A 432 11.18 -29.34 15.41
CA GLU A 432 9.96 -29.67 14.68
C GLU A 432 8.83 -28.74 15.10
N ILE A 433 8.01 -28.36 14.13
CA ILE A 433 6.86 -27.46 14.30
C ILE A 433 5.59 -28.15 13.80
N ALA A 434 4.52 -28.15 14.60
CA ALA A 434 3.20 -28.59 14.17
C ALA A 434 2.21 -27.43 14.24
N TYR A 435 1.42 -27.27 13.18
CA TYR A 435 0.33 -26.31 13.15
C TYR A 435 -0.90 -26.94 13.80
N LEU A 436 -1.53 -26.22 14.75
CA LEU A 436 -2.67 -26.73 15.53
C LEU A 436 -4.01 -26.06 15.14
N GLY A 437 -4.04 -25.16 14.14
CA GLY A 437 -5.21 -24.36 13.79
C GLY A 437 -5.32 -23.07 14.61
N GLY A 438 -5.78 -21.98 13.96
CA GLY A 438 -5.59 -20.61 14.46
C GLY A 438 -4.09 -20.26 14.53
N LYS A 439 -3.69 -19.03 14.88
CA LYS A 439 -2.27 -18.59 14.96
C LYS A 439 -1.37 -19.35 15.98
N LYS A 440 -1.74 -20.57 16.40
CA LYS A 440 -1.06 -21.41 17.38
C LYS A 440 -0.17 -22.45 16.69
N PHE A 441 1.10 -22.45 17.07
CA PHE A 441 2.10 -23.43 16.66
C PHE A 441 2.63 -24.17 17.89
N LYS A 442 2.90 -25.47 17.74
CA LYS A 442 3.60 -26.27 18.74
C LYS A 442 5.02 -26.53 18.25
N PHE A 443 6.00 -26.33 19.13
CA PHE A 443 7.41 -26.59 18.85
C PHE A 443 7.88 -27.74 19.72
N ARG A 444 8.69 -28.64 19.15
CA ARG A 444 9.42 -29.66 19.92
C ARG A 444 10.89 -29.66 19.52
N PHE A 445 11.75 -29.58 20.53
CA PHE A 445 13.17 -29.85 20.37
C PHE A 445 13.37 -31.33 20.09
N LEU A 446 14.33 -31.65 19.22
CA LEU A 446 14.66 -33.03 18.88
C LEU A 446 15.18 -33.72 20.15
N SER A 447 14.45 -34.71 20.68
CA SER A 447 14.87 -35.41 21.88
C SER A 447 16.15 -36.21 21.61
N GLN A 448 17.16 -36.01 22.46
CA GLN A 448 18.53 -36.53 22.34
C GLN A 448 18.65 -38.08 22.41
N ILE A 449 17.55 -38.84 22.41
CA ILE A 449 17.58 -40.29 22.69
C ILE A 449 17.46 -41.15 21.42
N ARG A 450 17.24 -40.58 20.23
CA ARG A 450 17.17 -41.39 18.98
C ARG A 450 18.33 -41.24 17.99
N ASN A 451 19.31 -40.38 18.27
CA ASN A 451 20.45 -40.13 17.37
C ASN A 451 21.80 -40.75 17.79
N GLN A 452 21.86 -41.53 18.88
CA GLN A 452 23.12 -42.14 19.33
C GLN A 452 23.60 -43.34 18.49
N ILE A 453 22.80 -43.88 17.57
CA ILE A 453 23.19 -45.11 16.83
C ILE A 453 23.61 -44.83 15.38
N THR A 454 23.38 -43.63 14.83
CA THR A 454 23.64 -43.37 13.39
C THR A 454 24.79 -42.40 13.12
N MET A 455 25.41 -41.83 14.16
CA MET A 455 26.48 -40.82 14.02
C MET A 455 27.90 -41.34 14.31
N GLN A 456 28.07 -42.62 14.64
CA GLN A 456 29.39 -43.25 14.82
C GLN A 456 29.92 -43.94 13.55
N GLY A 457 29.15 -43.97 12.46
CA GLY A 457 29.41 -44.92 11.37
C GLY A 457 30.16 -44.43 10.14
N GLN A 458 30.15 -43.13 9.80
CA GLN A 458 30.59 -42.72 8.47
C GLN A 458 31.38 -41.41 8.47
N HIS A 459 32.72 -41.57 8.48
CA HIS A 459 33.74 -40.74 7.82
C HIS A 459 33.76 -39.23 8.18
N LEU A 460 34.70 -38.67 8.95
CA LEU A 460 36.09 -39.05 9.21
C LEU A 460 36.86 -39.52 7.98
N THR A 461 36.86 -38.71 6.91
CA THR A 461 38.03 -38.59 6.03
C THR A 461 37.95 -37.30 5.22
N ALA A 462 38.97 -36.44 5.36
CA ALA A 462 39.24 -35.22 4.58
C ALA A 462 38.49 -33.92 4.95
N LEU A 463 38.78 -33.34 6.13
CA LEU A 463 39.29 -31.95 6.25
C LEU A 463 39.62 -31.60 7.72
N ASN A 464 40.60 -32.29 8.28
CA ASN A 464 41.41 -31.76 9.38
C ASN A 464 42.80 -31.58 8.78
N MET A 465 43.37 -30.37 8.75
CA MET A 465 44.82 -30.22 8.99
C MET A 465 45.39 -28.78 9.02
N HIS A 466 44.67 -27.70 8.69
CA HIS A 466 45.33 -26.38 8.60
C HIS A 466 45.14 -25.34 9.70
N ILE A 467 44.24 -25.51 10.67
CA ILE A 467 43.96 -24.43 11.66
C ILE A 467 44.41 -24.78 13.09
N LYS A 468 44.71 -26.06 13.37
CA LYS A 468 45.00 -26.52 14.75
C LYS A 468 46.47 -26.46 15.17
N GLU A 469 47.41 -26.31 14.23
CA GLU A 469 48.84 -26.19 14.52
C GLU A 469 49.35 -24.74 14.64
N GLU A 470 48.70 -23.75 14.01
CA GLU A 470 49.05 -22.33 14.18
C GLU A 470 48.63 -21.78 15.54
N LEU A 471 47.43 -22.13 16.01
CA LEU A 471 46.91 -21.71 17.32
C LEU A 471 47.66 -22.31 18.52
N LYS A 472 48.39 -23.42 18.33
CA LYS A 472 49.24 -23.98 19.39
C LYS A 472 50.57 -23.26 19.56
N LYS A 473 51.08 -22.57 18.52
CA LYS A 473 52.37 -21.86 18.57
C LYS A 473 52.26 -20.47 19.21
N GLU A 474 51.13 -19.78 19.11
CA GLU A 474 50.93 -18.46 19.74
C GLU A 474 50.68 -18.54 21.26
N ILE A 475 50.08 -19.62 21.74
CA ILE A 475 49.77 -19.82 23.17
C ILE A 475 51.03 -20.22 23.98
N GLU A 476 52.09 -20.72 23.33
CA GLU A 476 53.37 -21.04 23.99
C GLU A 476 54.31 -19.84 24.19
N PHE A 477 54.03 -18.67 23.60
CA PHE A 477 54.89 -17.48 23.74
C PHE A 477 54.67 -16.71 25.06
N SER A 478 53.50 -16.85 25.71
CA SER A 478 53.12 -16.06 26.89
C SER A 478 53.53 -16.67 28.25
N ARG A 479 54.23 -17.82 28.27
CA ARG A 479 54.61 -18.53 29.50
C ARG A 479 56.04 -18.28 30.00
N LYS A 480 56.78 -17.32 29.45
CA LYS A 480 58.20 -17.17 29.75
C LYS A 480 58.59 -15.79 30.30
N TYR A 481 57.93 -15.28 31.34
CA TYR A 481 58.59 -14.41 32.34
C TYR A 481 58.01 -14.60 33.75
N PRO A 482 58.86 -14.65 34.80
CA PRO A 482 58.46 -15.03 36.15
C PRO A 482 58.03 -13.83 37.02
N THR A 483 57.26 -14.20 38.04
CA THR A 483 56.95 -13.51 39.30
C THR A 483 58.12 -12.72 39.90
N ASP A 484 57.98 -11.39 40.00
CA ASP A 484 58.35 -10.54 41.16
C ASP A 484 58.28 -9.05 40.79
N THR A 485 57.19 -8.35 41.09
CA THR A 485 57.18 -6.88 41.31
C THR A 485 55.89 -6.41 42.01
N ASN A 486 56.02 -5.33 42.78
CA ASN A 486 55.18 -4.90 43.89
C ASN A 486 53.80 -4.38 43.45
N PHE A 487 52.70 -4.87 44.06
CA PHE A 487 51.32 -4.48 43.74
C PHE A 487 51.04 -2.96 43.87
N ILE A 488 51.84 -2.26 44.67
CA ILE A 488 51.76 -0.80 44.90
C ILE A 488 52.26 0.02 43.69
N GLU A 489 53.19 -0.50 42.88
CA GLU A 489 53.65 0.18 41.66
C GLU A 489 52.62 0.08 40.54
N VAL A 490 51.89 -1.03 40.44
CA VAL A 490 50.82 -1.22 39.45
C VAL A 490 49.64 -0.28 39.72
N VAL A 491 49.26 -0.10 40.99
CA VAL A 491 48.16 0.80 41.38
C VAL A 491 48.55 2.28 41.21
N SER A 492 49.79 2.66 41.53
CA SER A 492 50.27 4.03 41.29
C SER A 492 50.37 4.35 39.80
N HIS A 493 50.75 3.37 38.96
CA HIS A 493 50.79 3.54 37.51
C HIS A 493 49.40 3.67 36.90
N LEU A 494 48.41 2.89 37.37
CA LEU A 494 47.01 3.03 36.96
C LEU A 494 46.40 4.37 37.37
N HIS A 495 46.71 4.88 38.57
CA HIS A 495 46.22 6.18 39.03
C HIS A 495 46.80 7.35 38.20
N GLN A 496 48.07 7.25 37.82
CA GLN A 496 48.73 8.23 36.95
C GLN A 496 48.18 8.17 35.52
N GLN A 497 47.84 6.98 35.02
CA GLN A 497 47.18 6.81 33.72
C GLN A 497 45.75 7.40 33.70
N ILE A 498 44.98 7.23 34.78
CA ILE A 498 43.64 7.80 34.91
C ILE A 498 43.68 9.34 34.93
N LEU A 499 44.63 9.94 35.66
CA LEU A 499 44.82 11.41 35.66
C LEU A 499 45.27 11.94 34.28
N ASN A 500 46.08 11.17 33.56
CA ASN A 500 46.51 11.53 32.20
C ASN A 500 45.38 11.37 31.16
N ILE A 501 44.46 10.42 31.37
CA ILE A 501 43.25 10.24 30.55
C ILE A 501 42.22 11.34 30.86
N SER A 502 42.06 11.74 32.12
CA SER A 502 41.20 12.87 32.51
C SER A 502 41.70 14.20 31.93
N GLY A 503 43.02 14.46 31.97
CA GLY A 503 43.61 15.64 31.35
C GLY A 503 43.58 15.62 29.80
N LYS A 504 43.52 14.43 29.18
CA LYS A 504 43.27 14.28 27.73
C LYS A 504 41.80 14.49 27.39
N LEU A 505 40.86 14.08 28.24
CA LEU A 505 39.42 14.31 28.09
C LEU A 505 39.05 15.80 28.21
N ASP A 506 39.70 16.54 29.12
CA ASP A 506 39.50 17.99 29.24
C ASP A 506 40.05 18.75 28.01
N LYS A 507 41.15 18.26 27.42
CA LYS A 507 41.70 18.76 26.14
C LYS A 507 40.80 18.43 24.93
N LEU A 508 40.20 17.24 24.91
CA LEU A 508 39.23 16.81 23.88
C LEU A 508 37.92 17.63 23.95
N SER A 509 37.56 18.20 25.10
CA SER A 509 36.39 19.08 25.22
C SER A 509 36.54 20.41 24.46
N LEU A 510 37.78 20.87 24.24
CA LEU A 510 38.11 22.07 23.47
C LEU A 510 38.31 21.79 21.98
N GLU A 511 38.59 20.55 21.59
CA GLU A 511 38.74 20.11 20.18
C GLU A 511 37.39 19.86 19.47
N ASN A 512 36.26 19.93 20.20
CA ASN A 512 34.91 19.77 19.65
C ASN A 512 34.44 20.87 18.69
N LYS A 513 35.16 22.01 18.59
CA LYS A 513 34.88 23.02 17.56
C LYS A 513 35.37 22.59 16.17
N ASP A 514 36.53 21.95 16.11
CA ASP A 514 37.09 21.42 14.86
C ASP A 514 36.40 20.13 14.46
N MET A 515 35.99 19.28 15.40
CA MET A 515 35.17 18.10 15.07
C MET A 515 33.79 18.47 14.55
N MET A 516 33.15 19.53 15.05
CA MET A 516 31.88 20.05 14.51
C MET A 516 32.04 20.65 13.11
N GLN A 517 33.10 21.44 12.88
CA GLN A 517 33.38 21.98 11.55
C GLN A 517 33.74 20.86 10.56
N THR A 518 34.44 19.83 11.04
CA THR A 518 34.77 18.62 10.26
C THR A 518 33.53 17.80 9.97
N HIS A 519 32.62 17.58 10.94
CA HIS A 519 31.36 16.86 10.70
C HIS A 519 30.40 17.63 9.79
N ILE A 520 30.32 18.96 9.92
CA ILE A 520 29.51 19.80 9.01
C ILE A 520 30.13 19.81 7.62
N ALA A 521 31.46 19.90 7.50
CA ALA A 521 32.16 19.84 6.21
C ALA A 521 32.12 18.44 5.58
N GLU A 522 32.20 17.37 6.36
CA GLU A 522 32.05 15.97 5.92
C GLU A 522 30.61 15.67 5.52
N LEU A 523 29.62 16.20 6.24
CA LEU A 523 28.21 16.11 5.87
C LEU A 523 27.93 16.90 4.58
N HIS A 524 28.47 18.11 4.46
CA HIS A 524 28.31 18.94 3.27
C HIS A 524 29.05 18.34 2.05
N ASN A 525 30.24 17.76 2.25
CA ASN A 525 30.98 17.05 1.20
C ASN A 525 30.36 15.70 0.85
N SER A 526 29.80 14.96 1.80
CA SER A 526 29.10 13.68 1.56
C SER A 526 27.77 13.91 0.83
N ILE A 527 27.03 14.96 1.18
CA ILE A 527 25.83 15.39 0.45
C ILE A 527 26.20 15.89 -0.95
N SER A 528 27.25 16.70 -1.08
CA SER A 528 27.70 17.23 -2.38
C SER A 528 28.31 16.15 -3.28
N SER A 529 29.03 15.17 -2.73
CA SER A 529 29.59 14.04 -3.48
C SER A 529 28.51 13.05 -3.88
N GLN A 530 27.51 12.80 -3.02
CA GLN A 530 26.31 12.05 -3.41
C GLN A 530 25.55 12.80 -4.51
N TYR A 531 25.41 14.13 -4.43
CA TYR A 531 24.76 14.94 -5.47
C TYR A 531 25.53 14.92 -6.81
N LEU A 532 26.86 14.85 -6.79
CA LEU A 532 27.70 14.79 -7.99
C LEU A 532 27.78 13.36 -8.59
N GLU A 533 27.80 12.30 -7.78
CA GLU A 533 27.70 10.90 -8.24
C GLU A 533 26.32 10.60 -8.84
N ILE A 534 25.25 11.16 -8.26
CA ILE A 534 23.87 11.02 -8.75
C ILE A 534 23.68 11.68 -10.13
N LYS A 535 24.45 12.73 -10.46
CA LYS A 535 24.37 13.38 -11.77
C LYS A 535 25.08 12.60 -12.89
N THR A 536 25.90 11.62 -12.54
CA THR A 536 26.76 10.91 -13.53
C THR A 536 26.45 9.44 -13.72
N ASN A 537 25.64 8.80 -12.86
CA ASN A 537 25.11 7.45 -13.11
C ASN A 537 23.71 7.27 -12.50
N ASN A 538 22.73 7.02 -13.37
CA ASN A 538 21.33 6.65 -13.09
C ASN A 538 20.36 7.78 -12.70
N GLN A 539 19.89 8.53 -13.71
CA GLN A 539 18.63 9.27 -13.63
C GLN A 539 17.38 8.36 -13.48
N LEU A 540 17.48 7.03 -13.66
CA LEU A 540 16.37 6.09 -13.52
C LEU A 540 16.22 5.44 -12.12
N LEU A 541 17.26 5.43 -11.27
CA LEU A 541 17.21 4.78 -9.95
C LEU A 541 16.74 5.72 -8.83
N LEU A 542 16.82 7.03 -9.02
CA LEU A 542 16.39 8.02 -8.03
C LEU A 542 14.87 8.00 -7.81
N ASN A 543 14.09 7.74 -8.86
CA ASN A 543 12.63 7.91 -8.82
C ASN A 543 11.83 6.76 -8.14
N LYS A 544 12.46 5.62 -7.80
CA LYS A 544 11.76 4.50 -7.11
C LYS A 544 11.84 4.55 -5.57
N GLN A 545 12.72 5.38 -5.01
CA GLN A 545 12.89 5.52 -3.56
C GLN A 545 12.19 6.77 -3.00
N ILE A 546 11.76 7.63 -3.91
CA ILE A 546 11.08 8.89 -3.65
C ILE A 546 9.58 8.58 -3.59
N GLN A 547 8.98 8.78 -2.44
CA GLN A 547 7.53 8.65 -2.23
C GLN A 547 6.99 10.03 -1.83
N GLN A 548 5.83 10.38 -2.36
CA GLN A 548 5.11 11.57 -1.92
C GLN A 548 4.66 11.32 -0.49
N MET A 549 5.17 12.12 0.44
CA MET A 549 4.68 12.11 1.82
C MET A 549 3.49 13.05 1.93
N ASP A 550 2.56 12.70 2.81
CA ASP A 550 1.43 13.56 3.12
C ASP A 550 1.94 14.79 3.90
N THR A 551 1.49 15.94 3.42
CA THR A 551 1.79 17.27 3.96
C THR A 551 0.52 17.76 4.64
N CYS A 552 0.39 17.47 5.93
CA CYS A 552 -0.74 17.96 6.72
C CYS A 552 -0.82 19.50 6.61
N GLU A 553 -1.92 20.00 6.04
CA GLU A 553 -2.11 21.42 5.72
C GLU A 553 -2.03 22.33 6.96
N LYS A 554 -2.50 21.84 8.13
CA LYS A 554 -2.45 22.58 9.41
C LYS A 554 -1.03 22.81 9.95
N LEU A 555 -0.07 21.97 9.56
CA LEU A 555 1.27 21.91 10.15
C LEU A 555 2.39 22.49 9.31
N LEU A 556 2.05 22.84 8.08
CA LEU A 556 2.88 23.61 7.17
C LEU A 556 2.31 25.02 6.99
N SER A 557 1.59 25.51 8.01
CA SER A 557 1.31 26.94 8.10
C SER A 557 2.62 27.70 7.96
N GLU A 558 2.57 28.86 7.29
CA GLU A 558 3.75 29.70 7.10
C GLU A 558 4.47 29.99 8.43
N GLU A 559 3.73 30.07 9.52
CA GLU A 559 4.26 30.24 10.88
C GLU A 559 5.07 29.02 11.34
N SER A 560 4.50 27.81 11.27
CA SER A 560 5.20 26.58 11.66
C SER A 560 6.43 26.32 10.78
N LEU A 561 6.31 26.53 9.47
CA LEU A 561 7.44 26.43 8.53
C LEU A 561 8.54 27.43 8.85
N SER A 562 8.18 28.68 9.14
CA SER A 562 9.13 29.72 9.52
C SER A 562 9.84 29.38 10.83
N TYR A 563 9.14 28.75 11.78
CA TYR A 563 9.74 28.29 13.03
C TYR A 563 10.75 27.15 12.77
N PHE A 564 10.35 26.07 12.10
CA PHE A 564 11.24 24.93 11.80
C PHE A 564 12.47 25.31 10.95
N CYS A 565 12.36 26.35 10.13
CA CYS A 565 13.43 26.84 9.27
C CYS A 565 14.19 28.05 9.85
N GLY A 566 13.83 28.51 11.06
CA GLY A 566 14.50 29.58 11.78
C GLY A 566 15.71 29.11 12.60
N ASP A 567 16.16 29.92 13.55
CA ASP A 567 17.21 29.52 14.50
C ASP A 567 16.64 28.63 15.62
N ILE A 568 16.60 27.33 15.35
CA ILE A 568 16.10 26.31 16.28
C ILE A 568 17.20 25.68 17.14
N LYS A 569 18.43 26.21 17.15
CA LYS A 569 19.60 25.51 17.72
C LYS A 569 19.41 25.12 19.19
N ASN A 570 18.98 26.05 20.02
CA ASN A 570 18.81 25.81 21.46
C ASN A 570 17.62 24.90 21.73
N ASP A 571 16.51 25.11 21.02
CA ASP A 571 15.29 24.31 21.17
C ASP A 571 15.51 22.86 20.74
N TYR A 572 16.26 22.65 19.66
CA TYR A 572 16.72 21.33 19.22
C TYR A 572 17.57 20.64 20.29
N ILE A 573 18.61 21.31 20.82
CA ILE A 573 19.49 20.73 21.86
C ILE A 573 18.68 20.34 23.09
N ASN A 574 17.76 21.20 23.53
CA ASN A 574 16.89 20.93 24.68
C ASN A 574 15.95 19.75 24.41
N LEU A 575 15.38 19.66 23.21
CA LEU A 575 14.51 18.57 22.80
C LEU A 575 15.24 17.23 22.82
N ILE A 576 16.42 17.13 22.17
CA ILE A 576 17.15 15.86 22.06
C ILE A 576 17.86 15.44 23.35
N SER A 577 18.10 16.37 24.27
CA SER A 577 18.81 16.09 25.52
C SER A 577 18.10 15.01 26.35
N GLY A 578 18.81 13.93 26.65
CA GLY A 578 18.30 12.81 27.45
C GLY A 578 17.33 11.87 26.72
N LEU A 579 17.14 12.03 25.40
CA LEU A 579 16.40 11.09 24.56
C LEU A 579 17.27 9.88 24.17
N ASP A 580 16.61 8.76 23.82
CA ASP A 580 17.28 7.61 23.21
C ASP A 580 17.64 7.85 21.73
N ASP A 581 18.56 7.03 21.20
CA ASP A 581 19.06 7.16 19.82
C ASP A 581 17.96 7.07 18.76
N GLU A 582 16.89 6.31 19.02
CA GLU A 582 15.75 6.19 18.11
C GLU A 582 14.95 7.49 18.07
N SER A 583 14.68 8.09 19.22
CA SER A 583 13.98 9.37 19.36
C SER A 583 14.74 10.50 18.67
N VAL A 584 16.07 10.57 18.85
CA VAL A 584 16.93 11.55 18.18
C VAL A 584 16.87 11.36 16.66
N ARG A 585 16.87 10.11 16.17
CA ARG A 585 16.69 9.82 14.74
C ARG A 585 15.33 10.26 14.21
N VAL A 586 14.25 10.07 14.97
CA VAL A 586 12.90 10.55 14.60
C VAL A 586 12.88 12.08 14.50
N VAL A 587 13.36 12.79 15.53
CA VAL A 587 13.41 14.27 15.56
C VAL A 587 14.20 14.82 14.37
N ASN A 588 15.40 14.28 14.13
CA ASN A 588 16.25 14.73 13.02
C ASN A 588 15.57 14.53 11.67
N ARG A 589 14.87 13.41 11.50
CA ARG A 589 14.18 13.07 10.25
C ARG A 589 13.01 14.01 9.99
N VAL A 590 12.20 14.30 11.01
CA VAL A 590 11.07 15.24 10.93
C VAL A 590 11.59 16.63 10.53
N ILE A 591 12.54 17.19 11.29
CA ILE A 591 13.09 18.53 11.03
C ILE A 591 13.71 18.60 9.63
N SER A 592 14.54 17.62 9.26
CA SER A 592 15.20 17.60 7.94
C SER A 592 14.20 17.57 6.79
N ARG A 593 13.10 16.81 6.91
CA ARG A 593 12.07 16.73 5.88
C ARG A 593 11.27 18.03 5.78
N ILE A 594 10.92 18.66 6.89
CA ILE A 594 10.23 19.96 6.90
C ILE A 594 11.11 21.06 6.27
N GLN A 595 12.39 21.13 6.62
CA GLN A 595 13.33 22.10 6.04
C GLN A 595 13.51 21.88 4.55
N LYS A 596 13.69 20.62 4.11
CA LYS A 596 13.75 20.28 2.68
C LYS A 596 12.45 20.62 1.94
N TYR A 597 11.29 20.39 2.57
CA TYR A 597 10.00 20.77 2.00
C TYR A 597 9.97 22.29 1.72
N ARG A 598 10.41 23.11 2.68
CA ARG A 598 10.47 24.58 2.52
C ARG A 598 11.44 25.02 1.43
N GLU A 599 12.63 24.42 1.37
CA GLU A 599 13.67 24.79 0.41
C GLU A 599 13.34 24.34 -1.02
N GLN A 600 12.75 23.15 -1.18
CA GLN A 600 12.60 22.48 -2.48
C GLN A 600 11.16 22.50 -3.01
N GLY A 601 10.19 22.92 -2.20
CA GLY A 601 8.77 22.96 -2.57
C GLY A 601 8.18 21.58 -2.86
N THR A 602 8.75 20.53 -2.26
CA THR A 602 8.44 19.14 -2.61
C THR A 602 8.23 18.28 -1.37
N SER A 603 7.17 17.49 -1.35
CA SER A 603 6.88 16.49 -0.30
C SER A 603 7.45 15.11 -0.60
N TYR A 604 8.27 15.02 -1.65
CA TYR A 604 8.84 13.80 -2.14
C TYR A 604 10.14 13.49 -1.41
N PHE A 605 10.12 12.47 -0.55
CA PHE A 605 11.27 12.10 0.27
C PHE A 605 11.67 10.64 0.11
N HIS A 606 12.95 10.37 0.36
CA HIS A 606 13.44 9.00 0.48
C HIS A 606 13.02 8.42 1.84
N PHE A 607 12.30 7.30 1.81
CA PHE A 607 12.13 6.49 3.01
C PHE A 607 13.42 5.78 3.37
N THR A 608 13.72 5.77 4.66
CA THR A 608 14.72 4.87 5.23
C THR A 608 14.30 3.43 5.03
N MET A 609 15.26 2.51 5.09
CA MET A 609 14.94 1.10 4.99
C MET A 609 14.00 0.63 6.11
N GLU A 610 14.20 1.15 7.33
CA GLU A 610 13.35 0.89 8.50
C GLU A 610 11.89 1.31 8.25
N GLU A 611 11.66 2.50 7.67
CA GLU A 611 10.31 2.99 7.33
C GLU A 611 9.63 2.13 6.26
N ARG A 612 10.37 1.67 5.24
CA ARG A 612 9.81 0.79 4.19
C ARG A 612 9.38 -0.56 4.75
N ASP A 613 10.23 -1.14 5.60
CA ASP A 613 9.93 -2.43 6.24
C ASP A 613 8.74 -2.31 7.20
N ALA A 614 8.63 -1.19 7.91
CA ALA A 614 7.49 -0.88 8.77
C ALA A 614 6.19 -0.71 7.96
N LEU A 615 6.21 0.10 6.89
CA LEU A 615 5.04 0.32 6.02
C LEU A 615 4.57 -0.95 5.34
N SER A 616 5.48 -1.78 4.84
CA SER A 616 5.09 -3.07 4.23
C SER A 616 4.45 -4.01 5.25
N LYS A 617 4.93 -4.03 6.51
CA LYS A 617 4.29 -4.80 7.59
C LYS A 617 2.92 -4.24 7.96
N ILE A 618 2.76 -2.92 7.92
CA ILE A 618 1.49 -2.24 8.19
C ILE A 618 0.49 -2.56 7.09
N GLU A 619 0.85 -2.44 5.81
CA GLU A 619 -0.02 -2.82 4.68
C GLU A 619 -0.45 -4.29 4.81
N ASP A 620 0.47 -5.20 5.16
CA ASP A 620 0.17 -6.61 5.38
C ASP A 620 -0.76 -6.89 6.57
N GLN A 621 -0.61 -6.18 7.69
CA GLN A 621 -1.23 -6.54 8.98
C GLN A 621 -2.40 -5.63 9.37
N HIS A 622 -2.28 -4.33 9.11
CA HIS A 622 -3.29 -3.35 9.46
C HIS A 622 -4.40 -3.31 8.39
N ALA A 623 -4.05 -3.15 7.11
CA ALA A 623 -5.06 -3.06 6.04
C ALA A 623 -5.86 -4.36 5.88
N SER A 624 -5.19 -5.52 6.00
CA SER A 624 -5.86 -6.83 5.96
C SER A 624 -6.77 -7.10 7.16
N SER A 625 -6.62 -6.35 8.26
CA SER A 625 -7.47 -6.48 9.45
C SER A 625 -8.72 -5.61 9.39
N ILE A 626 -8.85 -4.75 8.37
CA ILE A 626 -10.01 -3.88 8.15
C ILE A 626 -11.00 -4.60 7.23
N ILE A 627 -12.22 -4.81 7.72
CA ILE A 627 -13.32 -5.39 6.95
C ILE A 627 -14.48 -4.40 6.95
N ARG A 628 -14.95 -3.97 5.78
CA ARG A 628 -16.17 -3.18 5.68
C ARG A 628 -17.37 -4.09 5.91
N LEU A 629 -18.19 -3.79 6.91
CA LEU A 629 -19.41 -4.56 7.20
C LEU A 629 -20.60 -4.02 6.39
N ASN A 630 -20.73 -2.69 6.30
CA ASN A 630 -21.71 -2.01 5.45
C ASN A 630 -21.29 -0.55 5.17
N CYS A 631 -22.22 0.34 4.79
CA CYS A 631 -21.93 1.75 4.52
C CYS A 631 -21.55 2.56 5.77
N GLU A 632 -21.99 2.14 6.96
CA GLU A 632 -21.78 2.84 8.23
C GLU A 632 -20.76 2.18 9.15
N TYR A 633 -20.50 0.87 8.99
CA TYR A 633 -19.68 0.10 9.93
C TYR A 633 -18.51 -0.62 9.28
N PHE A 634 -17.40 -0.64 10.02
CA PHE A 634 -16.16 -1.32 9.72
C PHE A 634 -15.79 -2.23 10.90
N ALA A 635 -15.10 -3.32 10.64
CA ALA A 635 -14.51 -4.17 11.66
C ALA A 635 -12.99 -4.06 11.60
N TYR A 636 -12.36 -3.91 12.76
CA TYR A 636 -10.92 -4.08 12.92
C TYR A 636 -10.64 -5.19 13.93
N ALA A 637 -10.19 -6.34 13.44
CA ALA A 637 -10.07 -7.56 14.23
C ALA A 637 -11.38 -7.93 14.97
N ARG A 638 -11.48 -7.60 16.27
CA ARG A 638 -12.67 -7.87 17.10
C ARG A 638 -13.55 -6.64 17.33
N TYR A 639 -13.13 -5.47 16.86
CA TYR A 639 -13.81 -4.22 17.13
C TYR A 639 -14.76 -3.84 15.99
N ILE A 640 -15.92 -3.30 16.33
CA ILE A 640 -16.91 -2.73 15.42
C ILE A 640 -16.81 -1.21 15.49
N ILE A 641 -16.60 -0.55 14.36
CA ILE A 641 -16.27 0.87 14.28
C ILE A 641 -17.28 1.55 13.37
N PRO A 642 -18.02 2.58 13.84
CA PRO A 642 -19.09 3.23 13.08
C PRO A 642 -18.59 4.34 12.14
N VAL A 643 -17.29 4.34 11.81
CA VAL A 643 -16.63 5.31 10.93
C VAL A 643 -15.50 4.64 10.14
N LYS A 644 -15.14 5.19 8.99
CA LYS A 644 -14.06 4.68 8.12
C LYS A 644 -12.65 5.03 8.63
N LEU A 645 -12.54 5.89 9.64
CA LEU A 645 -11.27 6.34 10.21
C LEU A 645 -10.68 5.24 11.10
N ILE A 646 -9.72 4.48 10.58
CA ILE A 646 -9.01 3.41 11.31
C ILE A 646 -7.51 3.65 11.13
N THR A 647 -6.87 4.23 12.15
CA THR A 647 -5.47 4.68 12.07
C THR A 647 -4.48 3.62 12.56
N THR A 648 -3.27 3.66 12.00
CA THR A 648 -2.18 2.74 12.40
C THR A 648 -1.71 3.02 13.82
N THR A 649 -1.70 4.28 14.26
CA THR A 649 -1.30 4.70 15.61
C THR A 649 -2.11 4.03 16.69
N VAL A 650 -3.43 3.98 16.53
CA VAL A 650 -4.36 3.38 17.50
C VAL A 650 -4.33 1.86 17.42
N PHE A 651 -4.51 1.30 16.22
CA PHE A 651 -4.85 -0.11 16.09
C PHE A 651 -3.67 -1.03 15.77
N TYR A 652 -2.59 -0.48 15.21
CA TYR A 652 -1.35 -1.22 14.90
C TYR A 652 -0.30 -0.99 15.99
N TYR A 653 0.10 0.27 16.17
CA TYR A 653 1.12 0.66 17.16
C TYR A 653 0.59 0.72 18.59
N LYS A 654 -0.73 0.87 18.76
CA LYS A 654 -1.39 0.98 20.08
C LYS A 654 -0.75 2.05 20.95
N TYR A 655 -0.53 3.23 20.37
CA TYR A 655 0.15 4.36 21.02
C TYR A 655 1.51 3.97 21.64
N PHE A 656 2.19 2.98 21.05
CA PHE A 656 3.46 2.45 21.54
C PHE A 656 3.40 1.95 22.99
N ILE A 657 2.23 1.54 23.48
CA ILE A 657 2.06 1.04 24.85
C ILE A 657 2.95 -0.18 25.15
N ASN A 658 3.30 -0.95 24.12
CA ASN A 658 4.19 -2.10 24.21
C ASN A 658 5.66 -1.72 24.46
N GLU A 659 6.03 -0.45 24.29
CA GLU A 659 7.38 0.08 24.55
C GLU A 659 7.50 0.74 25.93
N LEU A 660 6.41 0.76 26.71
CA LEU A 660 6.43 1.23 28.09
C LEU A 660 7.24 0.28 28.96
N LEU A 661 7.95 0.85 29.93
CA LEU A 661 8.94 0.14 30.74
C LEU A 661 8.29 -0.69 31.85
N ASP A 662 7.18 -0.20 32.43
CA ASP A 662 6.51 -0.83 33.55
C ASP A 662 4.99 -0.70 33.43
N ASP A 663 4.36 -1.75 32.93
CA ASP A 663 2.90 -1.82 32.79
C ASP A 663 2.15 -1.89 34.14
N ALA A 664 2.84 -2.21 35.24
CA ALA A 664 2.24 -2.24 36.57
C ALA A 664 1.79 -0.84 37.02
N LYS A 665 2.37 0.22 36.45
CA LYS A 665 2.04 1.62 36.78
C LYS A 665 0.64 2.03 36.35
N PHE A 666 0.06 1.37 35.33
CA PHE A 666 -1.28 1.71 34.84
C PHE A 666 -2.28 0.54 34.85
N LYS A 667 -1.84 -0.72 34.90
CA LYS A 667 -2.74 -1.89 34.84
C LYS A 667 -3.85 -1.94 35.89
N ASN A 668 -3.65 -1.37 37.07
CA ASN A 668 -4.66 -1.32 38.15
C ASN A 668 -5.11 0.12 38.46
N LYS A 669 -4.70 1.09 37.63
CA LYS A 669 -4.97 2.50 37.80
C LYS A 669 -5.79 3.03 36.63
N ALA A 670 -6.42 4.18 36.81
CA ALA A 670 -7.18 4.83 35.76
C ALA A 670 -6.27 5.27 34.61
N ILE A 671 -6.82 5.17 33.40
CA ILE A 671 -6.23 5.77 32.20
C ILE A 671 -7.06 6.99 31.84
N ILE A 672 -6.42 8.13 31.67
CA ILE A 672 -7.06 9.37 31.20
C ILE A 672 -6.76 9.51 29.70
N ASP A 673 -7.80 9.60 28.89
CA ASP A 673 -7.73 9.73 27.44
C ASP A 673 -8.30 11.09 27.02
N VAL A 674 -7.41 12.03 26.71
CA VAL A 674 -7.72 13.42 26.42
C VAL A 674 -7.70 13.64 24.91
N GLY A 675 -8.86 13.97 24.34
CA GLY A 675 -9.06 13.94 22.88
C GLY A 675 -9.43 12.54 22.41
N GLY A 676 -10.56 12.02 22.93
CA GLY A 676 -11.03 10.67 22.66
C GLY A 676 -11.63 10.46 21.27
N SER A 677 -11.89 11.54 20.51
CA SER A 677 -12.49 11.50 19.17
C SER A 677 -13.73 10.60 19.14
N PHE A 678 -13.86 9.72 18.15
CA PHE A 678 -14.96 8.75 18.04
C PHE A 678 -14.78 7.50 18.93
N GLY A 679 -13.90 7.54 19.93
CA GLY A 679 -13.73 6.52 20.97
C GLY A 679 -12.88 5.31 20.59
N ASP A 680 -12.00 5.43 19.60
CA ASP A 680 -11.12 4.37 19.13
C ASP A 680 -9.98 4.03 20.10
N SER A 681 -9.32 5.03 20.67
CA SER A 681 -8.32 4.87 21.73
C SER A 681 -8.87 4.14 22.95
N ALA A 682 -10.14 4.40 23.30
CA ALA A 682 -10.84 3.74 24.39
C ALA A 682 -10.97 2.22 24.17
N LEU A 683 -11.13 1.76 22.93
CA LEU A 683 -11.18 0.33 22.59
C LEU A 683 -9.88 -0.39 22.94
N ILE A 684 -8.75 0.30 22.83
CA ILE A 684 -7.44 -0.24 23.19
C ILE A 684 -7.25 -0.16 24.70
N PHE A 685 -7.34 1.03 25.29
CA PHE A 685 -7.05 1.26 26.71
C PHE A 685 -7.97 0.48 27.65
N ALA A 686 -9.21 0.21 27.26
CA ALA A 686 -10.14 -0.60 28.06
C ALA A 686 -9.61 -2.00 28.38
N HIS A 687 -8.72 -2.56 27.56
CA HIS A 687 -8.10 -3.87 27.80
C HIS A 687 -6.76 -3.80 28.53
N GLU A 688 -6.19 -2.61 28.67
CA GLU A 688 -4.85 -2.39 29.22
C GLU A 688 -4.90 -2.05 30.72
N THR A 689 -6.08 -1.72 31.26
CA THR A 689 -6.32 -1.52 32.69
C THR A 689 -7.52 -2.31 33.22
N LYS A 690 -7.42 -2.74 34.49
CA LYS A 690 -8.53 -3.29 35.28
C LYS A 690 -9.38 -2.21 35.96
N SER A 691 -8.88 -0.97 36.00
CA SER A 691 -9.62 0.19 36.49
C SER A 691 -10.47 0.77 35.35
N LYS A 692 -10.83 2.05 35.46
CA LYS A 692 -11.61 2.78 34.47
C LYS A 692 -10.73 3.55 33.49
N VAL A 693 -11.20 3.68 32.26
CA VAL A 693 -10.68 4.62 31.26
C VAL A 693 -11.61 5.82 31.23
N TYR A 694 -11.09 7.01 31.50
CA TYR A 694 -11.84 8.27 31.46
C TYR A 694 -11.52 8.99 30.17
N VAL A 695 -12.49 9.05 29.26
CA VAL A 695 -12.34 9.64 27.93
C VAL A 695 -12.97 11.02 27.93
N PHE A 696 -12.24 12.01 27.41
CA PHE A 696 -12.67 13.40 27.32
C PHE A 696 -12.77 13.79 25.84
N GLU A 697 -14.00 14.07 25.39
CA GLU A 697 -14.30 14.53 24.03
C GLU A 697 -15.37 15.63 24.10
N PRO A 698 -15.03 16.89 23.83
CA PRO A 698 -15.93 18.01 24.05
C PRO A 698 -17.02 18.18 22.98
N THR A 699 -16.80 17.71 21.75
CA THR A 699 -17.73 17.98 20.63
C THR A 699 -18.91 17.03 20.61
N THR A 700 -20.12 17.52 20.33
CA THR A 700 -21.34 16.69 20.31
C THR A 700 -21.24 15.55 19.31
N LYS A 701 -20.72 15.82 18.10
CA LYS A 701 -20.59 14.84 17.01
C LYS A 701 -19.70 13.67 17.44
N MET A 702 -18.48 13.96 17.90
CA MET A 702 -17.51 12.93 18.28
C MET A 702 -17.89 12.24 19.57
N PHE A 703 -18.42 12.95 20.57
CA PHE A 703 -18.93 12.33 21.80
C PHE A 703 -20.03 11.30 21.54
N ASN A 704 -20.97 11.61 20.64
CA ASN A 704 -22.03 10.67 20.26
C ASN A 704 -21.49 9.47 19.49
N LEU A 705 -20.49 9.68 18.62
CA LEU A 705 -19.81 8.58 17.94
C LEU A 705 -19.03 7.70 18.93
N ALA A 706 -18.31 8.29 19.89
CA ALA A 706 -17.62 7.56 20.95
C ALA A 706 -18.59 6.71 21.78
N LYS A 707 -19.75 7.26 22.11
CA LYS A 707 -20.81 6.53 22.80
C LYS A 707 -21.28 5.32 22.00
N LYS A 708 -21.49 5.50 20.69
CA LYS A 708 -21.85 4.42 19.76
C LYS A 708 -20.75 3.36 19.68
N THR A 709 -19.49 3.77 19.45
CA THR A 709 -18.32 2.88 19.41
C THR A 709 -18.21 2.03 20.67
N ILE A 710 -18.31 2.62 21.85
CA ILE A 710 -18.22 1.90 23.13
C ILE A 710 -19.38 0.93 23.32
N SER A 711 -20.60 1.33 22.97
CA SER A 711 -21.77 0.45 23.10
C SER A 711 -21.71 -0.76 22.16
N GLU A 712 -21.31 -0.56 20.90
CA GLU A 712 -21.21 -1.62 19.89
C GLU A 712 -20.13 -2.67 20.23
N ASN A 713 -19.12 -2.25 21.00
CA ASN A 713 -18.02 -3.13 21.43
C ASN A 713 -18.19 -3.71 22.83
N ASN A 714 -19.33 -3.45 23.50
CA ASN A 714 -19.63 -3.94 24.85
C ASN A 714 -18.54 -3.60 25.88
N ILE A 715 -17.93 -2.42 25.78
CA ILE A 715 -16.88 -1.97 26.70
C ILE A 715 -17.53 -1.38 27.96
N SER A 716 -17.23 -1.95 29.13
CA SER A 716 -17.92 -1.64 30.39
C SER A 716 -17.13 -0.78 31.37
N ASN A 717 -15.82 -0.66 31.20
CA ASN A 717 -14.93 0.11 32.09
C ASN A 717 -14.54 1.49 31.53
N VAL A 718 -15.30 2.03 30.57
CA VAL A 718 -15.09 3.38 30.04
C VAL A 718 -16.10 4.37 30.63
N VAL A 719 -15.60 5.54 31.04
CA VAL A 719 -16.40 6.70 31.43
C VAL A 719 -16.18 7.79 30.39
N LEU A 720 -17.22 8.09 29.61
CA LEU A 720 -17.20 9.19 28.64
C LEU A 720 -17.58 10.51 29.31
N ASN A 721 -16.80 11.55 29.08
CA ASN A 721 -17.03 12.90 29.57
C ASN A 721 -17.10 13.86 28.38
N LYS A 722 -18.22 14.58 28.24
CA LYS A 722 -18.38 15.61 27.22
C LYS A 722 -17.78 16.94 27.71
N LEU A 723 -16.47 16.93 27.95
CA LEU A 723 -15.71 18.02 28.56
C LEU A 723 -14.37 18.16 27.85
N ALA A 724 -13.89 19.39 27.72
CA ALA A 724 -12.50 19.69 27.35
C ALA A 724 -11.65 19.82 28.62
N LEU A 725 -10.35 19.55 28.50
CA LEU A 725 -9.40 19.74 29.59
C LEU A 725 -8.41 20.87 29.27
N GLY A 726 -8.30 21.84 30.18
CA GLY A 726 -7.48 23.03 30.04
C GLY A 726 -6.90 23.49 31.38
N ASP A 727 -6.43 24.73 31.44
CA ASP A 727 -5.75 25.29 32.62
C ASP A 727 -6.68 25.97 33.63
N LYS A 728 -7.95 26.16 33.30
CA LYS A 728 -8.97 26.74 34.19
C LYS A 728 -10.38 26.32 33.77
N ASN A 729 -11.33 26.49 34.68
CA ASN A 729 -12.74 26.19 34.41
C ASN A 729 -13.39 27.36 33.67
N GLU A 730 -13.83 27.14 32.44
CA GLU A 730 -14.46 28.15 31.59
C GLU A 730 -15.31 27.52 30.49
N HIS A 731 -16.01 28.34 29.70
CA HIS A 731 -16.65 27.90 28.47
C HIS A 731 -15.92 28.53 27.29
N LEU A 732 -15.49 27.71 26.33
CA LEU A 732 -14.81 28.15 25.11
C LEU A 732 -15.62 27.76 23.88
N GLU A 733 -15.44 28.52 22.80
CA GLU A 733 -15.98 28.19 21.49
C GLU A 733 -14.96 27.34 20.73
N ILE A 734 -15.35 26.14 20.32
CA ILE A 734 -14.54 25.23 19.50
C ILE A 734 -15.02 25.28 18.04
N SER A 735 -14.09 25.24 17.09
CA SER A 735 -14.42 25.11 15.67
C SER A 735 -14.53 23.64 15.29
N ILE A 736 -15.62 23.27 14.62
CA ILE A 736 -15.92 21.91 14.16
C ILE A 736 -15.62 21.83 12.66
N ASN A 737 -14.67 20.97 12.29
CA ASN A 737 -14.47 20.50 10.92
C ASN A 737 -14.81 19.00 10.86
N ASP A 738 -15.21 18.47 9.70
CA ASP A 738 -15.84 17.14 9.63
C ASP A 738 -14.96 16.00 10.16
N ASP A 739 -13.63 16.18 10.14
CA ASP A 739 -12.61 15.22 10.60
C ASP A 739 -11.78 15.67 11.83
N PHE A 740 -11.85 16.93 12.27
CA PHE A 740 -11.06 17.47 13.40
C PHE A 740 -11.77 18.63 14.11
N SER A 741 -11.59 18.75 15.43
CA SER A 741 -12.15 19.86 16.23
C SER A 741 -11.04 20.61 16.97
N SER A 742 -10.89 21.91 16.74
CA SER A 742 -9.81 22.73 17.33
C SER A 742 -10.34 23.89 18.17
N LEU A 743 -9.72 24.11 19.34
CA LEU A 743 -9.99 25.28 20.20
C LEU A 743 -9.26 26.55 19.71
N ASN A 744 -8.34 26.40 18.75
CA ASN A 744 -7.67 27.52 18.08
C ASN A 744 -8.53 28.06 16.94
N ARG A 745 -8.84 29.36 16.97
CA ARG A 745 -9.56 30.08 15.90
C ARG A 745 -8.60 30.39 14.75
N GLU A 746 -8.84 29.82 13.57
CA GLU A 746 -8.26 30.33 12.32
C GLU A 746 -9.24 31.27 11.62
N ASN A 747 -8.77 32.47 11.28
CA ASN A 747 -9.56 33.45 10.53
C ASN A 747 -9.69 33.00 9.06
N GLY A 748 -10.91 32.75 8.58
CA GLY A 748 -11.19 32.80 7.13
C GLY A 748 -12.24 31.85 6.57
N ASN A 749 -12.58 30.76 7.24
CA ASN A 749 -13.58 29.79 6.77
C ASN A 749 -14.81 29.76 7.67
N VAL A 750 -16.00 29.57 7.09
CA VAL A 750 -17.27 29.44 7.84
C VAL A 750 -17.33 28.05 8.46
N TYR A 751 -16.71 27.87 9.61
CA TYR A 751 -16.82 26.63 10.40
C TYR A 751 -18.09 26.65 11.26
N GLN A 752 -18.70 25.49 11.48
CA GLN A 752 -19.67 25.33 12.57
C GLN A 752 -18.92 25.46 13.89
N THR A 753 -19.45 26.24 14.84
CA THR A 753 -18.85 26.38 16.17
C THR A 753 -19.74 25.76 17.24
N GLU A 754 -19.13 25.22 18.30
CA GLU A 754 -19.84 24.70 19.47
C GLU A 754 -19.25 25.32 20.75
N ASN A 755 -20.12 25.69 21.70
CA ASN A 755 -19.66 26.08 23.03
C ASN A 755 -19.43 24.83 23.87
N VAL A 756 -18.22 24.69 24.40
CA VAL A 756 -17.78 23.53 25.18
C VAL A 756 -17.32 23.96 26.57
N GLU A 757 -17.61 23.12 27.55
CA GLU A 757 -17.15 23.30 28.93
C GLU A 757 -15.71 22.77 29.05
N VAL A 758 -14.82 23.62 29.56
CA VAL A 758 -13.41 23.33 29.82
C VAL A 758 -13.23 23.27 31.33
N ILE A 759 -12.57 22.22 31.82
CA ILE A 759 -12.19 22.08 33.23
C ILE A 759 -10.71 21.69 33.39
N THR A 760 -10.18 21.80 34.60
CA THR A 760 -8.83 21.27 34.90
C THR A 760 -8.88 19.78 35.22
N LEU A 761 -7.87 19.02 34.77
CA LEU A 761 -7.75 17.60 35.15
C LEU A 761 -7.60 17.45 36.67
N ASP A 762 -6.85 18.35 37.31
CA ASP A 762 -6.63 18.35 38.75
C ASP A 762 -7.94 18.41 39.54
N SER A 763 -8.85 19.32 39.17
CA SER A 763 -10.17 19.41 39.82
C SER A 763 -11.02 18.16 39.60
N TYR A 764 -10.95 17.56 38.40
CA TYR A 764 -11.71 16.35 38.08
C TYR A 764 -11.19 15.14 38.86
N VAL A 765 -9.87 14.95 38.92
CA VAL A 765 -9.20 13.86 39.62
C VAL A 765 -9.44 13.93 41.12
N GLU A 766 -9.35 15.12 41.70
CA GLU A 766 -9.64 15.35 43.13
C GLU A 766 -11.11 15.06 43.46
N ALA A 767 -12.05 15.64 42.71
CA ALA A 767 -13.48 15.48 42.94
C ALA A 767 -13.96 14.02 42.83
N ASN A 768 -13.32 13.23 41.98
CA ASN A 768 -13.67 11.83 41.73
C ASN A 768 -12.74 10.83 42.44
N SER A 769 -11.74 11.30 43.19
CA SER A 769 -10.73 10.48 43.89
C SER A 769 -10.07 9.44 42.96
N ILE A 770 -9.60 9.89 41.79
CA ILE A 770 -9.07 9.00 40.74
C ILE A 770 -7.56 8.75 40.98
N ASP A 771 -7.17 7.47 41.03
CA ASP A 771 -5.76 7.05 40.98
C ASP A 771 -5.36 6.80 39.52
N VAL A 772 -4.62 7.74 38.94
CA VAL A 772 -4.21 7.84 37.54
C VAL A 772 -2.86 7.17 37.34
N GLY A 773 -2.78 6.26 36.36
CA GLY A 773 -1.56 5.58 35.98
C GLY A 773 -1.01 5.97 34.60
N LEU A 774 -1.89 6.41 33.69
CA LEU A 774 -1.52 6.82 32.35
C LEU A 774 -2.41 7.97 31.87
N ILE A 775 -1.82 8.93 31.18
CA ILE A 775 -2.51 10.03 30.51
C ILE A 775 -2.09 10.04 29.04
N LYS A 776 -3.05 9.85 28.12
CA LYS A 776 -2.89 10.09 26.68
C LYS A 776 -3.49 11.45 26.33
N VAL A 777 -2.80 12.23 25.52
CA VAL A 777 -3.23 13.58 25.12
C VAL A 777 -3.05 13.78 23.63
N ASP A 778 -4.13 14.14 22.95
CA ASP A 778 -4.15 14.47 21.51
C ASP A 778 -5.28 15.47 21.23
N ILE A 779 -5.03 16.78 21.37
CA ILE A 779 -6.08 17.81 21.46
C ILE A 779 -5.83 19.06 20.59
N GLU A 780 -5.30 18.86 19.38
CA GLU A 780 -5.24 19.88 18.32
C GLU A 780 -4.62 21.23 18.75
N GLY A 781 -3.53 21.20 19.55
CA GLY A 781 -2.74 22.37 19.91
C GLY A 781 -3.07 23.01 21.27
N PHE A 782 -3.89 22.35 22.11
CA PHE A 782 -4.22 22.80 23.47
C PHE A 782 -3.43 22.08 24.59
N GLU A 783 -2.38 21.32 24.21
CA GLU A 783 -1.59 20.45 25.09
C GLU A 783 -0.93 21.21 26.25
N LYS A 784 -0.47 22.45 26.03
CA LYS A 784 0.16 23.26 27.08
C LYS A 784 -0.80 23.71 28.16
N ASN A 785 -2.02 24.10 27.77
CA ASN A 785 -3.06 24.47 28.70
C ASN A 785 -3.49 23.25 29.51
N PHE A 786 -3.65 22.10 28.84
CA PHE A 786 -3.87 20.84 29.52
C PHE A 786 -2.77 20.54 30.57
N LEU A 787 -1.49 20.64 30.20
CA LEU A 787 -0.37 20.35 31.11
C LEU A 787 -0.35 21.24 32.36
N LYS A 788 -0.78 22.50 32.25
CA LYS A 788 -0.93 23.41 33.40
C LYS A 788 -2.07 22.99 34.31
N GLY A 789 -3.22 22.60 33.74
CA GLY A 789 -4.38 22.14 34.52
C GLY A 789 -4.29 20.69 35.02
N ALA A 790 -3.21 19.99 34.69
CA ALA A 790 -2.90 18.63 35.13
C ALA A 790 -1.66 18.57 36.04
N GLU A 791 -1.06 19.72 36.38
CA GLU A 791 0.25 19.77 37.05
C GLU A 791 0.22 19.08 38.42
N GLU A 792 -0.81 19.30 39.24
CA GLU A 792 -0.89 18.69 40.57
C GLU A 792 -1.03 17.16 40.48
N THR A 793 -1.84 16.68 39.55
CA THR A 793 -2.03 15.25 39.28
C THR A 793 -0.71 14.63 38.82
N ILE A 794 -0.03 15.26 37.86
CA ILE A 794 1.26 14.80 37.35
C ILE A 794 2.31 14.75 38.47
N ARG A 795 2.40 15.80 39.30
CA ARG A 795 3.34 15.87 40.43
C ARG A 795 3.08 14.80 41.49
N LYS A 796 1.82 14.62 41.89
CA LYS A 796 1.42 13.70 42.97
C LYS A 796 1.48 12.25 42.54
N GLN A 797 0.98 11.94 41.36
CA GLN A 797 0.73 10.56 40.94
C GLN A 797 1.75 10.03 39.94
N LYS A 798 2.53 10.92 39.30
CA LYS A 798 3.58 10.60 38.31
C LYS A 798 3.12 9.58 37.25
N PRO A 799 1.97 9.80 36.59
CA PRO A 799 1.45 8.88 35.60
C PRO A 799 2.38 8.82 34.39
N ILE A 800 2.30 7.74 33.62
CA ILE A 800 2.90 7.69 32.29
C ILE A 800 2.20 8.72 31.41
N LEU A 801 2.96 9.52 30.66
CA LEU A 801 2.42 10.51 29.73
C LEU A 801 2.68 10.05 28.30
N ILE A 802 1.65 10.05 27.45
CA ILE A 802 1.75 9.86 26.01
C ILE A 802 1.08 11.07 25.34
N ILE A 803 1.87 12.00 24.82
CA ILE A 803 1.37 13.30 24.36
C ILE A 803 1.72 13.49 22.89
N SER A 804 0.72 13.76 22.05
CA SER A 804 0.94 14.23 20.68
C SER A 804 1.70 15.54 20.68
N ILE A 805 2.82 15.61 19.96
CA ILE A 805 3.66 16.81 19.84
C ILE A 805 3.73 17.30 18.40
N TYR A 806 2.77 16.88 17.58
CA TYR A 806 2.76 17.18 16.16
C TYR A 806 1.83 18.33 15.78
N HIS A 807 1.02 18.90 16.68
CA HIS A 807 -0.03 19.88 16.32
C HIS A 807 0.48 21.30 16.05
N SER A 808 1.66 21.66 16.56
CA SER A 808 2.35 22.91 16.23
C SER A 808 3.87 22.75 16.32
N ALA A 809 4.62 23.60 15.62
CA ALA A 809 6.07 23.64 15.78
C ALA A 809 6.46 23.92 17.26
N GLU A 810 5.70 24.78 17.94
CA GLU A 810 5.96 25.10 19.34
C GLU A 810 5.78 23.87 20.25
N ASP A 811 4.73 23.06 20.04
CA ASP A 811 4.51 21.85 20.84
C ASP A 811 5.62 20.82 20.62
N PHE A 812 6.05 20.65 19.37
CA PHE A 812 7.15 19.76 19.00
C PHE A 812 8.43 20.03 19.79
N PHE A 813 8.78 21.30 20.01
CA PHE A 813 10.01 21.68 20.72
C PHE A 813 9.84 21.89 22.23
N THR A 814 8.66 22.27 22.71
CA THR A 814 8.52 22.80 24.09
C THR A 814 7.85 21.86 25.08
N ILE A 815 7.02 20.90 24.65
CA ILE A 815 6.24 20.04 25.55
C ILE A 815 7.16 19.23 26.49
N LYS A 816 8.23 18.65 25.95
CA LYS A 816 9.25 17.94 26.76
C LYS A 816 9.82 18.84 27.85
N ASN A 817 10.18 20.08 27.52
CA ASN A 817 10.77 21.03 28.46
C ASN A 817 9.77 21.51 29.53
N ILE A 818 8.47 21.53 29.23
CA ILE A 818 7.43 21.80 30.24
C ILE A 818 7.42 20.68 31.28
N ILE A 819 7.37 19.42 30.83
CA ILE A 819 7.32 18.26 31.72
C ILE A 819 8.63 18.12 32.52
N ASP A 820 9.78 18.32 31.87
CA ASP A 820 11.10 18.20 32.51
C ASP A 820 11.29 19.24 33.62
N ARG A 821 10.73 20.46 33.46
CA ARG A 821 10.72 21.51 34.49
C ARG A 821 9.96 21.13 35.76
N TYR A 822 9.07 20.14 35.71
CA TYR A 822 8.46 19.62 36.93
C TYR A 822 9.47 18.91 37.84
N ASN A 823 10.64 18.53 37.31
CA ASN A 823 11.76 17.89 38.01
C ASN A 823 11.34 16.62 38.77
N LEU A 824 10.55 15.78 38.11
CA LEU A 824 9.94 14.58 38.70
C LEU A 824 10.73 13.29 38.42
N GLY A 825 11.82 13.36 37.64
CA GLY A 825 12.64 12.23 37.23
C GLY A 825 12.10 11.49 35.99
N TYR A 826 11.28 12.16 35.17
CA TYR A 826 10.79 11.61 33.92
C TYR A 826 11.92 11.34 32.92
N LYS A 827 11.72 10.31 32.12
CA LYS A 827 12.58 9.87 31.02
C LYS A 827 11.74 9.84 29.77
N PHE A 828 12.31 10.35 28.70
CA PHE A 828 11.56 10.74 27.52
C PHE A 828 11.94 9.88 26.32
N LYS A 829 10.93 9.50 25.54
CA LYS A 829 11.07 8.90 24.21
C LYS A 829 10.20 9.70 23.24
N ILE A 830 10.63 9.78 22.00
CA ILE A 830 9.81 10.27 20.90
C ILE A 830 9.63 9.14 19.90
N ARG A 831 8.37 8.86 19.55
CA ARG A 831 8.01 7.84 18.58
C ARG A 831 7.07 8.44 17.55
N LYS A 832 7.15 7.94 16.32
CA LYS A 832 6.28 8.31 15.22
C LYS A 832 5.89 7.04 14.47
N PRO A 833 4.61 6.80 14.19
CA PRO A 833 4.18 5.69 13.34
C PRO A 833 4.73 5.85 11.93
N SER A 834 4.92 4.72 11.25
CA SER A 834 5.20 4.72 9.81
C SER A 834 3.89 4.81 9.04
N ASP A 835 3.50 6.02 8.65
CA ASP A 835 2.17 6.38 8.14
C ASP A 835 2.22 7.28 6.89
N LYS A 836 3.40 7.39 6.26
CA LYS A 836 3.70 8.26 5.10
C LYS A 836 3.53 9.77 5.36
N SER A 837 3.28 10.21 6.60
CA SER A 837 3.23 11.63 6.97
C SER A 837 4.58 12.16 7.48
N ILE A 838 4.86 13.45 7.31
CA ILE A 838 6.14 14.03 7.75
C ILE A 838 6.25 14.06 9.28
N ILE A 839 5.19 14.51 9.96
CA ILE A 839 5.18 14.77 11.41
C ILE A 839 3.93 14.23 12.13
N VAL A 840 2.84 13.91 11.41
CA VAL A 840 1.56 13.49 12.03
C VAL A 840 1.77 12.25 12.91
N ASP A 841 1.01 12.21 14.01
CA ASP A 841 1.06 11.19 15.06
C ASP A 841 2.43 11.04 15.75
N THR A 842 3.30 12.07 15.69
CA THR A 842 4.52 12.09 16.49
C THR A 842 4.16 12.33 17.96
N MET A 843 4.63 11.43 18.83
CA MET A 843 4.27 11.42 20.25
C MET A 843 5.52 11.49 21.14
N LEU A 844 5.41 12.26 22.22
CA LEU A 844 6.32 12.24 23.35
C LEU A 844 5.79 11.28 24.42
N ILE A 845 6.61 10.32 24.82
CA ILE A 845 6.34 9.39 25.92
C ILE A 845 7.23 9.79 27.10
N ALA A 846 6.64 10.00 28.27
CA ALA A 846 7.36 10.30 29.51
C ALA A 846 7.04 9.27 30.60
N GLU A 847 8.09 8.62 31.14
CA GLU A 847 7.99 7.60 32.18
C GLU A 847 8.97 7.89 33.33
N VAL A 848 8.55 7.73 34.58
CA VAL A 848 9.48 7.73 35.73
C VAL A 848 9.94 6.29 35.95
N TYR A 849 11.21 6.05 36.31
CA TYR A 849 11.70 4.71 36.68
C TYR A 849 11.19 4.29 38.05
#